data_AF-A0A7C1EIL1-F1
#
_entry.id   AF-A0A7C1EIL1-F1
#
_cell.length_a   1.000
_cell.length_b   1.000
_cell.length_c   1.000
_cell.angle_alpha   90.00
_cell.angle_beta   90.00
_cell.angle_gamma   90.00
#
_symmetry.space_group_name_H-M   'P 1'
#
loop_
_entity.id
_entity.type
_entity.pdbx_description
1 polymer ?
#
loop_
_entity_poly.entity_id
_entity_poly.type
_entity_poly.pdbx_seq_one_letter_code
_entity_poly.pdbx_strand_id
1 'polypeptide(L)'
;MRVQDKILINEWVCKALEGTISEAESQRLQEALVAEPQAIRYYQSCIHVNAGLQKIQPLLADSFAMSLCLEEMAEYEKNAEVIHVAEPDDDTQRTPVQLAPVPASARQNSRMLLYTAILSTAALLLMMLYVYHNPRPIRQEVATLIDSLNAEWGNPEHALRNGQRVMTAQGPAVLNRGMVKLLYDDGVEVVIEGPAEYELLSSMEIALHVGRLFASVSDAGKGFTVRTQNTRIIDLGTEFGVAADAGGNTELHVFKGKTALIAGFERKQKEIVEVSARQARRVDALNADIRAIELAATGFARAFDSRKRTVWRGESVVDLAYVLGGDLIPMGADEAVLARLPETRWLKPQQDELGPGIFQPIADNPFVNGIFLPNGVDGPIAVSTDAQLRWEAPLSPVRQKISFLRFDIRSLSGDPSGAVLRLNVRDMVGVGKPIAVYGLVQDDLDEWSEAQLSYRNAPGLRDAPLGRYALDPTVLQRLGTITFSGSGAHYSDPDRLFLDDFVRRDANGLLTLALLCEDSDLSAEWRFVSKEGDPSQAPALIFPHAENGPVEITTAHGNGADTYAAHDNHHKVITTEKTHGAETAVRVRNYWKETILITNAGTVAFDAADGGETCTFSLNQRPVGTAANPAVAMRANAGATFDLHQMQRYVPENRPPRRFTAVCGVPEKMADYSTVYRDGYVPSVNVYVLVDGRLRFSRTDVNPTREPERIRLELTPDDRYLTLVVTSATEQKTPFDWCLFVRPRILFE
;
A
#
# COMPACT_ATOMS: atom_id res chain seq x y z
N MET A 1 -42.85 62.47 -11.79
CA MET A 1 -41.86 61.38 -12.00
C MET A 1 -42.42 60.16 -12.75
N ARG A 2 -41.84 59.81 -13.90
CA ARG A 2 -42.20 58.62 -14.70
C ARG A 2 -41.61 57.34 -14.09
N VAL A 3 -42.12 56.18 -14.49
CA VAL A 3 -41.63 54.87 -13.99
C VAL A 3 -40.15 54.65 -14.31
N GLN A 4 -39.69 55.07 -15.50
CA GLN A 4 -38.29 54.96 -15.90
C GLN A 4 -37.36 55.81 -15.01
N ASP A 5 -37.79 57.01 -14.60
CA ASP A 5 -37.01 57.88 -13.72
C ASP A 5 -36.87 57.28 -12.31
N LYS A 6 -37.93 56.63 -11.80
CA LYS A 6 -37.88 55.89 -10.53
C LYS A 6 -36.86 54.74 -10.57
N ILE A 7 -36.83 53.99 -11.65
CA ILE A 7 -35.90 52.86 -11.82
C ILE A 7 -34.46 53.36 -11.78
N LEU A 8 -34.16 54.42 -12.53
CA LEU A 8 -32.81 55.00 -12.58
C LEU A 8 -32.36 55.58 -11.24
N ILE A 9 -33.25 56.31 -10.55
CA ILE A 9 -32.96 56.84 -9.20
C ILE A 9 -32.69 55.69 -8.23
N ASN A 10 -33.49 54.63 -8.25
CA ASN A 10 -33.28 53.48 -7.37
C ASN A 10 -31.94 52.78 -7.66
N GLU A 11 -31.61 52.57 -8.94
CA GLU A 11 -30.35 51.94 -9.35
C GLU A 11 -29.12 52.76 -8.90
N TRP A 12 -29.14 54.08 -9.11
CA TRP A 12 -28.05 54.96 -8.66
C TRP A 12 -27.97 55.03 -7.14
N VAL A 13 -29.10 55.01 -6.42
CA VAL A 13 -29.10 54.96 -4.94
C VAL A 13 -28.48 53.66 -4.42
N CYS A 14 -28.80 52.50 -5.01
CA CYS A 14 -28.17 51.24 -4.63
C CYS A 14 -26.67 51.26 -4.89
N LYS A 15 -26.24 51.68 -6.09
CA LYS A 15 -24.81 51.85 -6.43
C LYS A 15 -24.10 52.80 -5.46
N ALA A 16 -24.76 53.88 -5.03
CA ALA A 16 -24.18 54.82 -4.08
C ALA A 16 -24.01 54.21 -2.68
N LEU A 17 -24.99 53.42 -2.22
CA LEU A 17 -24.94 52.75 -0.92
C LEU A 17 -23.94 51.58 -0.89
N GLU A 18 -23.68 50.96 -2.04
CA GLU A 18 -22.68 49.92 -2.23
C GLU A 18 -21.26 50.47 -2.49
N GLY A 19 -21.12 51.80 -2.68
CA GLY A 19 -19.84 52.46 -2.96
C GLY A 19 -19.33 52.27 -4.39
N THR A 20 -20.19 51.84 -5.33
CA THR A 20 -19.85 51.51 -6.72
C THR A 20 -20.33 52.54 -7.74
N ILE A 21 -20.99 53.62 -7.30
CA ILE A 21 -21.48 54.68 -8.19
C ILE A 21 -20.34 55.45 -8.86
N SER A 22 -20.40 55.64 -10.18
CA SER A 22 -19.45 56.49 -10.89
C SER A 22 -19.73 57.99 -10.70
N GLU A 23 -18.71 58.83 -10.91
CA GLU A 23 -18.84 60.30 -10.75
C GLU A 23 -19.92 60.89 -11.68
N ALA A 24 -20.02 60.39 -12.91
CA ALA A 24 -21.06 60.79 -13.87
C ALA A 24 -22.47 60.35 -13.46
N GLU A 25 -22.63 59.18 -12.82
CA GLU A 25 -23.92 58.72 -12.29
C GLU A 25 -24.32 59.50 -11.04
N SER A 26 -23.35 59.84 -10.17
CA SER A 26 -23.58 60.66 -8.98
C SER A 26 -24.07 62.05 -9.35
N GLN A 27 -23.47 62.66 -10.38
CA GLN A 27 -23.91 63.94 -10.92
C GLN A 27 -25.33 63.87 -11.49
N ARG A 28 -25.66 62.82 -12.25
CA ARG A 28 -27.03 62.62 -12.78
C ARG A 28 -28.06 62.38 -11.68
N LEU A 29 -27.70 61.68 -10.61
CA LEU A 29 -28.57 61.51 -9.44
C LEU A 29 -28.84 62.87 -8.78
N GLN A 30 -27.82 63.70 -8.57
CA GLN A 30 -27.99 65.05 -8.02
C GLN A 30 -28.88 65.93 -8.91
N GLU A 31 -28.65 65.92 -10.23
CA GLU A 31 -29.47 66.64 -11.20
C GLU A 31 -30.94 66.18 -11.15
N ALA A 32 -31.19 64.87 -11.08
CA ALA A 32 -32.54 64.33 -10.96
C ALA A 32 -33.25 64.73 -9.65
N LEU A 33 -32.51 64.80 -8.53
CA LEU A 33 -33.05 65.21 -7.23
C LEU A 33 -33.37 66.71 -7.19
N VAL A 34 -32.60 67.55 -7.89
CA VAL A 34 -32.86 69.00 -7.98
C VAL A 34 -34.00 69.32 -8.94
N ALA A 35 -34.15 68.55 -10.03
CA ALA A 35 -35.12 68.83 -11.08
C ALA A 35 -36.59 68.59 -10.67
N GLU A 36 -36.89 67.60 -9.83
CA GLU A 36 -38.26 67.30 -9.38
C GLU A 36 -38.35 67.08 -7.86
N PRO A 37 -39.21 67.83 -7.12
CA PRO A 37 -39.45 67.60 -5.70
C PRO A 37 -39.95 66.18 -5.34
N GLN A 38 -40.59 65.49 -6.30
CA GLN A 38 -41.04 64.11 -6.15
C GLN A 38 -39.88 63.11 -6.14
N ALA A 39 -38.76 63.42 -6.79
CA ALA A 39 -37.57 62.57 -6.80
C ALA A 39 -36.89 62.52 -5.42
N ILE A 40 -36.87 63.65 -4.69
CA ILE A 40 -36.35 63.71 -3.31
C ILE A 40 -37.14 62.79 -2.38
N ARG A 41 -38.48 62.82 -2.46
CA ARG A 41 -39.32 61.94 -1.63
C ARG A 41 -39.07 60.46 -1.94
N TYR A 42 -38.89 60.14 -3.22
CA TYR A 42 -38.61 58.76 -3.64
C TYR A 42 -37.21 58.30 -3.22
N TYR A 43 -36.20 59.16 -3.35
CA TYR A 43 -34.85 58.92 -2.82
C TYR A 43 -34.88 58.67 -1.31
N GLN A 44 -35.61 59.50 -0.55
CA GLN A 44 -35.78 59.30 0.89
C GLN A 44 -36.45 57.96 1.20
N SER A 45 -37.44 57.53 0.42
CA SER A 45 -38.03 56.19 0.55
C SER A 45 -37.02 55.08 0.27
N CYS A 46 -36.21 55.19 -0.78
CA CYS A 46 -35.15 54.22 -1.09
C CYS A 46 -34.12 54.12 0.06
N ILE A 47 -33.68 55.24 0.62
CA ILE A 47 -32.79 55.26 1.79
C ILE A 47 -33.45 54.62 3.01
N HIS A 48 -34.73 54.92 3.28
CA HIS A 48 -35.45 54.33 4.40
C HIS A 48 -35.58 52.81 4.31
N VAL A 49 -35.92 52.31 3.13
CA VAL A 49 -36.02 50.86 2.87
C VAL A 49 -34.66 50.20 3.07
N ASN A 50 -33.58 50.78 2.51
CA ASN A 50 -32.27 50.16 2.60
C ASN A 50 -31.68 50.23 4.03
N ALA A 51 -31.94 51.31 4.77
CA ALA A 51 -31.60 51.40 6.19
C ALA A 51 -32.38 50.38 7.04
N GLY A 52 -33.63 50.08 6.68
CA GLY A 52 -34.41 48.99 7.28
C GLY A 52 -33.82 47.61 7.00
N LEU A 53 -33.43 47.36 5.74
CA LEU A 53 -32.81 46.10 5.33
C LEU A 53 -31.46 45.86 6.02
N GLN A 54 -30.62 46.89 6.17
CA GLN A 54 -29.36 46.77 6.91
C GLN A 54 -29.56 46.41 8.39
N LYS A 55 -30.65 46.86 9.03
CA LYS A 55 -30.97 46.48 10.42
C LYS A 55 -31.41 45.02 10.55
N ILE A 56 -31.98 44.45 9.49
CA ILE A 56 -32.47 43.06 9.45
C ILE A 56 -31.39 42.10 8.93
N GLN A 57 -30.35 42.60 8.25
CA GLN A 57 -29.27 41.78 7.69
C GLN A 57 -28.55 40.86 8.71
N PRO A 58 -28.29 41.28 9.97
CA PRO A 58 -27.73 40.38 11.00
C PRO A 58 -28.71 39.26 11.40
N LEU A 59 -30.02 39.53 11.41
CA LEU A 59 -31.07 38.55 11.70
C LEU A 59 -31.23 37.51 10.56
N LEU A 60 -30.97 37.91 9.31
CA LEU A 60 -31.00 37.02 8.14
C LEU A 60 -29.77 36.11 8.04
N ALA A 61 -28.64 36.49 8.63
CA ALA A 61 -27.41 35.71 8.62
C ALA A 61 -27.39 34.60 9.69
N ASP A 62 -28.22 34.71 10.72
CA ASP A 62 -28.35 33.73 11.80
C ASP A 62 -29.70 33.01 11.71
N SER A 63 -29.66 31.76 11.23
CA SER A 63 -30.86 30.91 11.07
C SER A 63 -31.66 30.74 12.37
N PHE A 64 -31.02 30.84 13.54
CA PHE A 64 -31.68 30.72 14.84
C PHE A 64 -32.41 32.01 15.23
N ALA A 65 -31.80 33.16 14.95
CA ALA A 65 -32.43 34.47 15.17
C ALA A 65 -33.62 34.70 14.22
N MET A 66 -33.52 34.21 12.98
CA MET A 66 -34.63 34.25 12.01
C MET A 66 -35.82 33.38 12.46
N SER A 67 -35.58 32.16 12.95
CA SER A 67 -36.66 31.30 13.44
C SER A 67 -37.37 31.92 14.65
N LEU A 68 -36.62 32.53 15.58
CA LEU A 68 -37.21 33.21 16.74
C LEU A 68 -38.07 34.41 16.33
N CYS A 69 -37.61 35.21 15.36
CA CYS A 69 -38.35 36.36 14.87
C CYS A 69 -39.64 35.95 14.14
N LEU A 70 -39.60 34.87 13.37
CA LEU A 70 -40.79 34.33 12.69
C LEU A 70 -41.80 33.74 13.68
N GLU A 71 -41.34 33.09 14.74
CA GLU A 71 -42.21 32.63 15.83
C GLU A 71 -42.87 33.79 16.57
N GLU A 72 -42.13 34.86 16.90
CA GLU A 72 -42.73 36.06 17.51
C GLU A 72 -43.72 36.75 16.58
N MET A 73 -43.43 36.85 15.28
CA MET A 73 -44.39 37.43 14.32
C MET A 73 -45.66 36.58 14.19
N ALA A 74 -45.53 35.25 14.22
CA ALA A 74 -46.66 34.34 14.20
C ALA A 74 -47.48 34.40 15.50
N GLU A 75 -46.84 34.58 16.66
CA GLU A 75 -47.53 34.83 17.93
C GLU A 75 -48.21 36.19 17.94
N TYR A 76 -47.56 37.23 17.41
CA TYR A 76 -48.15 38.56 17.28
C TYR A 76 -49.37 38.54 16.37
N GLU A 77 -49.33 37.83 15.23
CA GLU A 77 -50.47 37.70 14.31
C GLU A 77 -51.66 36.98 14.96
N LYS A 78 -51.40 35.97 15.79
CA LYS A 78 -52.46 35.30 16.59
C LYS A 78 -53.07 36.18 17.65
N ASN A 79 -52.30 37.14 18.18
CA ASN A 79 -52.67 37.98 19.31
C ASN A 79 -52.95 39.44 18.91
N ALA A 80 -52.94 39.76 17.62
CA ALA A 80 -53.15 41.11 17.12
C ALA A 80 -54.57 41.59 17.44
N GLU A 81 -54.67 42.81 17.99
CA GLU A 81 -55.97 43.42 18.27
C GLU A 81 -56.79 43.59 16.99
N VAL A 82 -58.07 43.23 17.07
CA VAL A 82 -59.01 43.37 15.96
C VAL A 82 -59.20 44.86 15.65
N ILE A 83 -58.71 45.29 14.49
CA ILE A 83 -58.99 46.62 13.96
C ILE A 83 -60.42 46.60 13.40
N HIS A 84 -61.36 47.22 14.11
CA HIS A 84 -62.69 47.50 13.59
C HIS A 84 -62.58 48.54 12.46
N VAL A 85 -62.50 48.07 11.23
CA VAL A 85 -62.76 48.91 10.05
C VAL A 85 -64.25 49.22 10.09
N ALA A 86 -64.61 50.50 10.26
CA ALA A 86 -65.99 50.93 10.12
C ALA A 86 -66.49 50.51 8.74
N GLU A 87 -67.50 49.64 8.71
CA GLU A 87 -68.26 49.43 7.48
C GLU A 87 -68.79 50.79 7.00
N PRO A 88 -68.72 51.11 5.70
CA PRO A 88 -69.27 52.35 5.21
C PRO A 88 -70.76 52.39 5.54
N ASP A 89 -71.23 53.45 6.20
CA ASP A 89 -72.65 53.71 6.43
C ASP A 89 -73.43 53.56 5.11
N ASP A 90 -74.26 52.52 5.04
CA ASP A 90 -75.17 52.24 3.93
C ASP A 90 -76.43 53.12 4.02
N ASP A 91 -76.23 54.43 4.23
CA ASP A 91 -77.32 55.42 4.30
C ASP A 91 -77.20 56.50 3.22
N THR A 92 -76.78 56.10 2.02
CA THR A 92 -77.15 56.84 0.80
C THR A 92 -78.21 56.05 0.06
N GLN A 93 -79.48 56.46 0.26
CA GLN A 93 -80.60 56.11 -0.61
C GLN A 93 -80.18 56.20 -2.07
N ARG A 94 -79.89 55.04 -2.67
CA ARG A 94 -79.70 54.92 -4.11
C ARG A 94 -81.06 55.14 -4.75
N THR A 95 -81.30 56.36 -5.22
CA THR A 95 -82.43 56.67 -6.10
C THR A 95 -82.45 55.66 -7.25
N PRO A 96 -83.57 54.95 -7.49
CA PRO A 96 -83.61 53.96 -8.56
C PRO A 96 -83.51 54.71 -9.89
N VAL A 97 -82.37 54.57 -10.55
CA VAL A 97 -82.22 54.99 -11.95
C VAL A 97 -83.16 54.10 -12.76
N GLN A 98 -84.22 54.69 -13.30
CA GLN A 98 -85.03 54.07 -14.36
C GLN A 98 -84.12 53.91 -15.59
N LEU A 99 -83.48 52.74 -15.69
CA LEU A 99 -82.84 52.31 -16.91
C LEU A 99 -83.94 52.11 -17.95
N ALA A 100 -83.96 52.97 -18.97
CA ALA A 100 -84.75 52.74 -20.17
C ALA A 100 -84.47 51.31 -20.67
N PRO A 101 -85.51 50.51 -21.00
CA PRO A 101 -85.30 49.13 -21.42
C PRO A 101 -84.52 49.14 -22.73
N VAL A 102 -83.23 48.83 -22.63
CA VAL A 102 -82.43 48.44 -23.80
C VAL A 102 -83.11 47.19 -24.35
N PRO A 103 -83.53 47.18 -25.62
CA PRO A 103 -84.11 45.97 -26.20
C PRO A 103 -83.08 44.85 -26.03
N ALA A 104 -83.45 43.81 -25.29
CA ALA A 104 -82.64 42.63 -25.17
C ALA A 104 -82.46 42.08 -26.59
N SER A 105 -81.30 42.33 -27.19
CA SER A 105 -80.89 41.60 -28.37
C SER A 105 -80.89 40.14 -27.93
N ALA A 106 -81.86 39.36 -28.41
CA ALA A 106 -81.85 37.93 -28.21
C ALA A 106 -80.56 37.43 -28.84
N ARG A 107 -79.50 37.28 -28.03
CA ARG A 107 -78.32 36.53 -28.43
C ARG A 107 -78.85 35.14 -28.69
N GLN A 108 -78.98 34.80 -29.96
CA GLN A 108 -79.23 33.43 -30.36
C GLN A 108 -78.08 32.63 -29.77
N ASN A 109 -78.35 31.86 -28.72
CA ASN A 109 -77.39 30.93 -28.13
C ASN A 109 -77.07 29.92 -29.23
N SER A 110 -75.99 30.18 -29.96
CA SER A 110 -75.49 29.29 -30.97
C SER A 110 -75.15 27.99 -30.25
N ARG A 111 -75.89 26.91 -30.55
CA ARG A 111 -75.59 25.56 -30.04
C ARG A 111 -74.12 25.20 -30.30
N MET A 112 -73.50 25.82 -31.30
CA MET A 112 -72.08 25.75 -31.63
C MET A 112 -71.15 26.24 -30.50
N LEU A 113 -71.52 27.26 -29.72
CA LEU A 113 -70.74 27.71 -28.56
C LEU A 113 -70.78 26.70 -27.40
N LEU A 114 -71.91 26.02 -27.22
CA LEU A 114 -72.03 24.95 -26.24
C LEU A 114 -71.25 23.70 -26.66
N TYR A 115 -71.32 23.33 -27.94
CA TYR A 115 -70.53 22.21 -28.48
C TYR A 115 -69.03 22.47 -28.44
N THR A 116 -68.58 23.69 -28.73
CA THR A 116 -67.15 24.06 -28.63
C THR A 116 -66.66 24.08 -27.19
N ALA A 117 -67.47 24.54 -26.24
CA ALA A 117 -67.15 24.45 -24.81
C ALA A 117 -66.98 22.99 -24.38
N ILE A 118 -67.97 22.13 -24.65
CA ILE A 118 -67.93 20.69 -24.30
C ILE A 118 -66.72 19.99 -24.95
N LEU A 119 -66.47 20.27 -26.23
CA LEU A 119 -65.32 19.70 -26.95
C LEU A 119 -63.99 20.17 -26.35
N SER A 120 -63.90 21.43 -25.93
CA SER A 120 -62.69 21.98 -25.30
C SER A 120 -62.46 21.37 -23.91
N THR A 121 -63.50 21.21 -23.09
CA THR A 121 -63.37 20.54 -21.79
C THR A 121 -63.01 19.07 -21.94
N ALA A 122 -63.62 18.36 -22.90
CA ALA A 122 -63.29 16.98 -23.21
C ALA A 122 -61.84 16.85 -23.71
N ALA A 123 -61.38 17.76 -24.57
CA ALA A 123 -60.00 17.79 -25.03
C ALA A 123 -59.01 18.08 -23.88
N LEU A 124 -59.35 18.96 -22.94
CA LEU A 124 -58.51 19.28 -21.79
C LEU A 124 -58.43 18.11 -20.80
N LEU A 125 -59.56 17.42 -20.56
CA LEU A 125 -59.60 16.19 -19.77
C LEU A 125 -58.80 15.07 -20.44
N LEU A 126 -58.95 14.88 -21.75
CA LEU A 126 -58.14 13.90 -22.51
C LEU A 126 -56.65 14.25 -22.48
N MET A 127 -56.29 15.53 -22.53
CA MET A 127 -54.91 15.98 -22.41
C MET A 127 -54.34 15.73 -21.01
N MET A 128 -55.10 16.05 -19.95
CA MET A 128 -54.73 15.72 -18.57
C MET A 128 -54.59 14.21 -18.37
N LEU A 129 -55.53 13.42 -18.91
CA LEU A 129 -55.50 11.96 -18.85
C LEU A 129 -54.29 11.39 -19.62
N TYR A 130 -53.97 11.99 -20.77
CA TYR A 130 -52.82 11.62 -21.59
C TYR A 130 -51.50 11.93 -20.87
N VAL A 131 -51.35 13.11 -20.27
CA VAL A 131 -50.17 13.50 -19.49
C VAL A 131 -50.04 12.64 -18.23
N TYR A 132 -51.14 12.36 -17.54
CA TYR A 132 -51.16 11.51 -16.35
C TYR A 132 -50.80 10.05 -16.67
N HIS A 133 -51.25 9.51 -17.80
CA HIS A 133 -50.91 8.15 -18.23
C HIS A 133 -49.57 8.04 -18.96
N ASN A 134 -49.00 9.14 -19.45
CA ASN A 134 -47.72 9.16 -20.16
C ASN A 134 -46.76 10.20 -19.55
N PRO A 135 -46.38 10.09 -18.27
CA PRO A 135 -45.31 10.91 -17.74
C PRO A 135 -44.04 10.59 -18.54
N ARG A 136 -43.53 11.56 -19.30
CA ARG A 136 -42.22 11.43 -19.95
C ARG A 136 -41.19 11.52 -18.83
N PRO A 137 -40.39 10.47 -18.58
CA PRO A 137 -39.36 10.56 -17.56
C PRO A 137 -38.37 11.65 -17.98
N ILE A 138 -38.17 12.62 -17.09
CA ILE A 138 -37.23 13.72 -17.32
C ILE A 138 -35.83 13.12 -17.26
N ARG A 139 -35.19 12.99 -18.42
CA ARG A 139 -33.79 12.55 -18.52
C ARG A 139 -32.89 13.72 -18.17
N GLN A 140 -32.20 13.61 -17.05
CA GLN A 140 -31.22 14.59 -16.58
C GLN A 140 -29.94 13.86 -16.22
N GLU A 141 -28.81 14.47 -16.53
CA GLU A 141 -27.54 14.02 -15.98
C GLU A 141 -27.46 14.47 -14.52
N VAL A 142 -27.13 13.53 -13.62
CA VAL A 142 -27.19 13.78 -12.17
C VAL A 142 -25.93 13.34 -11.40
N ALA A 143 -25.10 12.50 -12.02
CA ALA A 143 -23.89 11.98 -11.41
C ALA A 143 -22.81 11.67 -12.46
N THR A 144 -21.57 11.50 -12.01
CA THR A 144 -20.41 11.14 -12.83
C THR A 144 -19.77 9.88 -12.28
N LEU A 145 -19.46 8.89 -13.12
CA LEU A 145 -18.62 7.75 -12.70
C LEU A 145 -17.17 8.23 -12.59
N ILE A 146 -16.66 8.35 -11.37
CA ILE A 146 -15.31 8.86 -11.11
C ILE A 146 -14.26 7.76 -10.95
N ASP A 147 -14.66 6.54 -10.59
CA ASP A 147 -13.76 5.39 -10.54
C ASP A 147 -14.50 4.05 -10.71
N SER A 148 -13.77 3.03 -11.16
CA SER A 148 -14.28 1.67 -11.39
C SER A 148 -13.17 0.64 -11.21
N LEU A 149 -13.41 -0.39 -10.40
CA LEU A 149 -12.45 -1.45 -10.08
C LEU A 149 -13.05 -2.82 -10.39
N ASN A 150 -12.48 -3.52 -11.38
CA ASN A 150 -12.89 -4.86 -11.84
C ASN A 150 -14.41 -4.98 -12.11
N ALA A 151 -15.05 -3.90 -12.60
CA ALA A 151 -16.48 -3.87 -12.84
C ALA A 151 -16.88 -4.73 -14.06
N GLU A 152 -17.77 -5.67 -13.83
CA GLU A 152 -18.39 -6.51 -14.88
C GLU A 152 -19.89 -6.21 -14.91
N TRP A 153 -20.37 -5.62 -16.00
CA TRP A 153 -21.77 -5.21 -16.17
C TRP A 153 -22.62 -6.35 -16.73
N GLY A 154 -23.80 -6.56 -16.16
CA GLY A 154 -24.78 -7.54 -16.64
C GLY A 154 -25.57 -7.06 -17.86
N ASN A 155 -25.71 -5.74 -18.00
CA ASN A 155 -26.37 -5.10 -19.14
C ASN A 155 -25.38 -4.18 -19.89
N PRO A 156 -24.89 -4.58 -21.08
CA PRO A 156 -23.90 -3.81 -21.83
C PRO A 156 -24.31 -2.38 -22.16
N GLU A 157 -25.62 -2.12 -22.28
CA GLU A 157 -26.17 -0.79 -22.57
C GLU A 157 -26.01 0.21 -21.42
N HIS A 158 -25.85 -0.28 -20.19
CA HIS A 158 -25.59 0.53 -18.99
C HIS A 158 -24.13 0.45 -18.53
N ALA A 159 -23.23 -0.12 -19.35
CA ALA A 159 -21.82 -0.17 -19.03
C ALA A 159 -21.21 1.25 -19.04
N LEU A 160 -20.87 1.75 -17.85
CA LEU A 160 -20.31 3.09 -17.67
C LEU A 160 -18.79 3.10 -17.82
N ARG A 161 -18.25 4.20 -18.36
CA ARG A 161 -16.81 4.50 -18.45
C ARG A 161 -16.40 5.55 -17.43
N ASN A 162 -15.16 5.48 -16.92
CA ASN A 162 -14.65 6.51 -16.01
C ASN A 162 -14.69 7.89 -16.69
N GLY A 163 -15.19 8.88 -15.97
CA GLY A 163 -15.47 10.24 -16.44
C GLY A 163 -16.83 10.42 -17.12
N GLN A 164 -17.62 9.36 -17.32
CA GLN A 164 -18.92 9.45 -17.97
C GLN A 164 -20.01 9.99 -17.04
N ARG A 165 -20.83 10.90 -17.58
CA ARG A 165 -22.06 11.38 -16.95
C ARG A 165 -23.17 10.33 -17.02
N VAL A 166 -23.90 10.15 -15.92
CA VAL A 166 -24.97 9.17 -15.77
C VAL A 166 -26.31 9.91 -15.76
N MET A 167 -27.22 9.43 -16.60
CA MET A 167 -28.56 10.01 -16.74
C MET A 167 -29.58 9.25 -15.90
N THR A 168 -30.61 9.96 -15.44
CA THR A 168 -31.82 9.35 -14.88
C THR A 168 -32.63 8.64 -15.97
N ALA A 169 -33.53 7.76 -15.54
CA ALA A 169 -34.50 7.07 -16.40
C ALA A 169 -33.90 6.26 -17.56
N GLN A 170 -32.76 5.61 -17.28
CA GLN A 170 -32.21 4.56 -18.13
C GLN A 170 -32.71 3.16 -17.72
N GLY A 171 -33.33 3.03 -16.54
CA GLY A 171 -33.67 1.77 -15.93
C GLY A 171 -32.54 1.24 -15.03
N PRO A 172 -32.70 0.04 -14.45
CA PRO A 172 -31.74 -0.49 -13.48
C PRO A 172 -30.42 -0.92 -14.15
N ALA A 173 -29.32 -0.42 -13.60
CA ALA A 173 -27.97 -0.84 -13.92
C ALA A 173 -27.62 -2.11 -13.14
N VAL A 174 -27.07 -3.11 -13.82
CA VAL A 174 -26.72 -4.41 -13.23
C VAL A 174 -25.20 -4.55 -13.20
N LEU A 175 -24.63 -4.58 -12.00
CA LEU A 175 -23.21 -4.82 -11.76
C LEU A 175 -23.03 -6.24 -11.23
N ASN A 176 -22.57 -7.17 -12.06
CA ASN A 176 -22.38 -8.58 -11.67
C ASN A 176 -21.21 -8.76 -10.69
N ARG A 177 -20.14 -7.99 -10.89
CA ARG A 177 -18.91 -8.06 -10.10
C ARG A 177 -18.19 -6.72 -10.11
N GLY A 178 -17.35 -6.48 -9.09
CA GLY A 178 -16.48 -5.31 -9.00
C GLY A 178 -17.12 -4.17 -8.22
N MET A 179 -16.58 -2.97 -8.37
CA MET A 179 -17.05 -1.78 -7.66
C MET A 179 -17.06 -0.57 -8.58
N VAL A 180 -18.00 0.33 -8.35
CA VAL A 180 -18.11 1.61 -9.05
C VAL A 180 -18.26 2.74 -8.04
N LYS A 181 -17.67 3.90 -8.36
CA LYS A 181 -17.77 5.12 -7.56
C LYS A 181 -18.43 6.23 -8.38
N LEU A 182 -19.56 6.71 -7.90
CA LEU A 182 -20.35 7.78 -8.49
C LEU A 182 -20.20 9.05 -7.65
N LEU A 183 -20.00 10.18 -8.30
CA LEU A 183 -20.05 11.51 -7.69
C LEU A 183 -21.30 12.23 -8.23
N TYR A 184 -22.27 12.47 -7.35
CA TYR A 184 -23.46 13.26 -7.65
C TYR A 184 -23.14 14.74 -7.68
N ASP A 185 -23.92 15.49 -8.45
CA ASP A 185 -23.72 16.94 -8.64
C ASP A 185 -23.88 17.74 -7.34
N ASP A 186 -24.70 17.25 -6.42
CA ASP A 186 -24.92 17.83 -5.09
C ASP A 186 -23.80 17.46 -4.07
N GLY A 187 -22.69 16.88 -4.55
CA GLY A 187 -21.52 16.57 -3.72
C GLY A 187 -21.70 15.33 -2.85
N VAL A 188 -22.42 14.33 -3.35
CA VAL A 188 -22.55 13.01 -2.70
C VAL A 188 -21.70 11.99 -3.43
N GLU A 189 -20.79 11.33 -2.69
CA GLU A 189 -20.02 10.21 -3.22
C GLU A 189 -20.69 8.89 -2.84
N VAL A 190 -20.96 8.06 -3.85
CA VAL A 190 -21.62 6.76 -3.70
C VAL A 190 -20.71 5.66 -4.23
N VAL A 191 -20.38 4.71 -3.37
CA VAL A 191 -19.65 3.49 -3.74
C VAL A 191 -20.63 2.32 -3.78
N ILE A 192 -20.67 1.59 -4.89
CA ILE A 192 -21.57 0.45 -5.11
C ILE A 192 -20.72 -0.79 -5.36
N GLU A 193 -21.04 -1.89 -4.66
CA GLU A 193 -20.33 -3.16 -4.75
C GLU A 193 -21.20 -4.23 -5.43
N GLY A 194 -20.66 -4.85 -6.47
CA GLY A 194 -21.28 -5.98 -7.16
C GLY A 194 -21.20 -7.28 -6.34
N PRO A 195 -22.19 -8.19 -6.41
CA PRO A 195 -23.38 -8.10 -7.27
C PRO A 195 -24.40 -7.07 -6.78
N ALA A 196 -24.82 -6.17 -7.67
CA ALA A 196 -25.77 -5.10 -7.35
C ALA A 196 -26.67 -4.73 -8.54
N GLU A 197 -27.89 -4.32 -8.20
CA GLU A 197 -28.86 -3.74 -9.12
C GLU A 197 -29.37 -2.41 -8.53
N TYR A 198 -29.18 -1.32 -9.27
CA TYR A 198 -29.48 0.03 -8.78
C TYR A 198 -29.94 0.97 -9.91
N GLU A 199 -30.65 2.03 -9.58
CA GLU A 199 -31.14 3.02 -10.53
C GLU A 199 -30.99 4.45 -9.97
N LEU A 200 -30.45 5.37 -10.77
CA LEU A 200 -30.40 6.79 -10.43
C LEU A 200 -31.73 7.46 -10.77
N LEU A 201 -32.37 8.04 -9.76
CA LEU A 201 -33.72 8.59 -9.88
C LEU A 201 -33.72 10.11 -10.00
N SER A 202 -32.84 10.78 -9.25
CA SER A 202 -32.61 12.23 -9.30
C SER A 202 -31.18 12.55 -8.80
N SER A 203 -30.82 13.82 -8.72
CA SER A 203 -29.54 14.25 -8.12
C SER A 203 -29.44 14.00 -6.62
N MET A 204 -30.58 13.72 -5.97
CA MET A 204 -30.69 13.49 -4.53
C MET A 204 -31.33 12.16 -4.16
N GLU A 205 -31.56 11.26 -5.13
CA GLU A 205 -32.21 9.97 -4.87
C GLU A 205 -31.65 8.84 -5.75
N ILE A 206 -31.32 7.72 -5.10
CA ILE A 206 -30.91 6.46 -5.74
C ILE A 206 -31.79 5.31 -5.25
N ALA A 207 -32.21 4.44 -6.17
CA ALA A 207 -32.82 3.16 -5.83
C ALA A 207 -31.74 2.07 -5.77
N LEU A 208 -31.72 1.31 -4.69
CA LEU A 208 -30.95 0.08 -4.54
C LEU A 208 -31.92 -1.09 -4.45
N HIS A 209 -31.92 -1.94 -5.47
CA HIS A 209 -32.77 -3.14 -5.51
C HIS A 209 -32.09 -4.31 -4.82
N VAL A 210 -30.82 -4.55 -5.16
CA VAL A 210 -29.98 -5.61 -4.58
C VAL A 210 -28.54 -5.09 -4.48
N GLY A 211 -27.80 -5.51 -3.47
CA GLY A 211 -26.36 -5.27 -3.34
C GLY A 211 -26.01 -4.39 -2.14
N ARG A 212 -24.79 -3.85 -2.14
CA ARG A 212 -24.29 -2.96 -1.09
C ARG A 212 -23.92 -1.60 -1.68
N LEU A 213 -24.33 -0.56 -0.96
CA LEU A 213 -24.08 0.83 -1.30
C LEU A 213 -23.53 1.54 -0.06
N PHE A 214 -22.51 2.36 -0.23
CA PHE A 214 -22.04 3.31 0.77
C PHE A 214 -22.16 4.73 0.24
N ALA A 215 -22.72 5.63 1.04
CA ALA A 215 -22.85 7.04 0.71
C ALA A 215 -22.04 7.89 1.70
N SER A 216 -21.21 8.78 1.15
CA SER A 216 -20.54 9.87 1.86
C SER A 216 -21.17 11.19 1.42
N VAL A 217 -21.92 11.82 2.32
CA VAL A 217 -22.73 12.99 2.00
C VAL A 217 -22.08 14.25 2.54
N SER A 218 -21.77 15.20 1.66
CA SER A 218 -21.31 16.55 2.03
C SER A 218 -22.44 17.40 2.60
N ASP A 219 -22.12 18.58 3.15
CA ASP A 219 -23.13 19.50 3.66
C ASP A 219 -24.15 19.96 2.59
N ALA A 220 -23.74 20.03 1.33
CA ALA A 220 -24.62 20.38 0.21
C ALA A 220 -25.58 19.25 -0.17
N GLY A 221 -25.19 18.00 0.05
CA GLY A 221 -25.97 16.80 -0.28
C GLY A 221 -26.93 16.35 0.82
N LYS A 222 -27.14 17.14 1.88
CA LYS A 222 -28.09 16.82 2.96
C LYS A 222 -29.49 16.59 2.39
N GLY A 223 -30.10 15.48 2.80
CA GLY A 223 -31.38 15.01 2.25
C GLY A 223 -31.23 13.94 1.15
N PHE A 224 -30.01 13.56 0.79
CA PHE A 224 -29.78 12.45 -0.15
C PHE A 224 -30.50 11.19 0.34
N THR A 225 -31.25 10.56 -0.56
CA THR A 225 -32.16 9.46 -0.23
C THR A 225 -31.77 8.18 -0.95
N VAL A 226 -31.60 7.10 -0.16
CA VAL A 226 -31.48 5.74 -0.69
C VAL A 226 -32.84 5.06 -0.54
N ARG A 227 -33.42 4.62 -1.66
CA ARG A 227 -34.70 3.92 -1.71
C ARG A 227 -34.46 2.43 -1.95
N THR A 228 -35.07 1.58 -1.12
CA THR A 228 -35.16 0.13 -1.39
C THR A 228 -36.62 -0.25 -1.62
N GLN A 229 -36.93 -1.55 -1.71
CA GLN A 229 -38.28 -2.04 -1.97
C GLN A 229 -39.30 -1.58 -0.91
N ASN A 230 -38.91 -1.52 0.36
CA ASN A 230 -39.78 -1.26 1.50
C ASN A 230 -39.24 -0.17 2.44
N THR A 231 -38.15 0.52 2.08
CA THR A 231 -37.57 1.60 2.89
C THR A 231 -37.20 2.84 2.08
N ARG A 232 -37.25 3.99 2.76
CA ARG A 232 -36.56 5.21 2.33
C ARG A 232 -35.63 5.66 3.46
N ILE A 233 -34.36 5.83 3.14
CA ILE A 233 -33.31 6.24 4.07
C ILE A 233 -32.88 7.64 3.65
N ILE A 234 -33.14 8.62 4.50
CA ILE A 234 -32.87 10.03 4.22
C ILE A 234 -31.67 10.46 5.06
N ASP A 235 -30.66 10.99 4.38
CA ASP A 235 -29.48 11.53 5.01
C ASP A 235 -29.72 12.92 5.66
N LEU A 236 -29.06 13.18 6.80
CA LEU A 236 -29.04 14.47 7.49
C LEU A 236 -27.61 15.05 7.66
N GLY A 237 -26.64 14.62 6.84
CA GLY A 237 -25.22 15.00 6.85
C GLY A 237 -24.32 13.89 7.40
N THR A 238 -24.22 12.76 6.69
CA THR A 238 -23.77 11.47 7.26
C THR A 238 -22.92 10.64 6.30
N GLU A 239 -22.17 9.70 6.87
CA GLU A 239 -21.62 8.53 6.20
C GLU A 239 -22.40 7.27 6.60
N PHE A 240 -23.03 6.59 5.64
CA PHE A 240 -23.85 5.41 5.91
C PHE A 240 -23.79 4.37 4.79
N GLY A 241 -23.97 3.10 5.18
CA GLY A 241 -24.06 1.95 4.28
C GLY A 241 -25.47 1.38 4.26
N VAL A 242 -25.92 0.94 3.08
CA VAL A 242 -27.19 0.27 2.85
C VAL A 242 -26.95 -1.05 2.13
N ALA A 243 -27.41 -2.15 2.70
CA ALA A 243 -27.40 -3.46 2.05
C ALA A 243 -28.84 -3.91 1.78
N ALA A 244 -29.13 -4.29 0.54
CA ALA A 244 -30.40 -4.87 0.14
C ALA A 244 -30.15 -6.30 -0.36
N ASP A 245 -30.84 -7.28 0.23
CA ASP A 245 -30.77 -8.66 -0.25
C ASP A 245 -31.82 -8.95 -1.32
N ALA A 246 -31.65 -10.04 -2.07
CA ALA A 246 -32.59 -10.46 -3.11
C ALA A 246 -33.98 -10.85 -2.55
N GLY A 247 -34.09 -11.03 -1.23
CA GLY A 247 -35.36 -11.27 -0.54
C GLY A 247 -36.12 -9.99 -0.19
N GLY A 248 -35.53 -8.81 -0.40
CA GLY A 248 -36.10 -7.50 -0.08
C GLY A 248 -35.82 -7.01 1.34
N ASN A 249 -34.99 -7.70 2.13
CA ASN A 249 -34.58 -7.16 3.43
C ASN A 249 -33.58 -6.03 3.21
N THR A 250 -33.69 -5.00 4.05
CA THR A 250 -32.78 -3.85 4.01
C THR A 250 -32.04 -3.73 5.33
N GLU A 251 -30.72 -3.55 5.28
CA GLU A 251 -29.90 -3.20 6.43
C GLU A 251 -29.27 -1.82 6.25
N LEU A 252 -29.41 -0.98 7.26
CA LEU A 252 -28.84 0.37 7.35
C LEU A 252 -27.78 0.39 8.44
N HIS A 253 -26.59 0.88 8.10
CA HIS A 253 -25.42 0.98 8.98
C HIS A 253 -24.90 2.42 8.98
N VAL A 254 -24.97 3.13 10.11
CA VAL A 254 -24.59 4.55 10.19
C VAL A 254 -23.22 4.70 10.86
N PHE A 255 -22.25 5.28 10.14
CA PHE A 255 -20.86 5.38 10.61
C PHE A 255 -20.55 6.73 11.27
N LYS A 256 -21.06 7.83 10.71
CA LYS A 256 -20.87 9.19 11.21
C LYS A 256 -22.10 10.02 10.87
N GLY A 257 -22.65 10.81 11.80
CA GLY A 257 -23.86 11.59 11.58
C GLY A 257 -25.13 10.84 12.00
N LYS A 258 -26.24 11.06 11.28
CA LYS A 258 -27.53 10.43 11.55
C LYS A 258 -28.44 10.40 10.32
N THR A 259 -29.27 9.36 10.22
CA THR A 259 -30.23 9.20 9.12
C THR A 259 -31.65 9.05 9.66
N ALA A 260 -32.64 9.37 8.82
CA ALA A 260 -34.03 9.02 9.05
C ALA A 260 -34.40 7.79 8.21
N LEU A 261 -34.73 6.69 8.87
CA LEU A 261 -35.20 5.45 8.27
C LEU A 261 -36.73 5.43 8.28
N ILE A 262 -37.34 5.37 7.09
CA ILE A 262 -38.78 5.23 6.92
C ILE A 262 -39.06 3.82 6.39
N ALA A 263 -39.68 2.96 7.20
CA ALA A 263 -40.07 1.62 6.80
C ALA A 263 -41.58 1.55 6.52
N GLY A 264 -41.95 0.92 5.41
CA GLY A 264 -43.36 0.63 5.10
C GLY A 264 -43.66 0.58 3.60
N PHE A 265 -44.72 -0.14 3.26
CA PHE A 265 -45.27 -0.19 1.90
C PHE A 265 -46.13 1.06 1.63
N GLU A 266 -46.21 1.51 0.38
CA GLU A 266 -46.85 2.78 -0.05
C GLU A 266 -48.27 3.07 0.48
N ARG A 267 -48.96 2.08 1.09
CA ARG A 267 -50.35 2.16 1.56
C ARG A 267 -50.62 1.70 3.01
N LYS A 268 -49.61 1.37 3.82
CA LYS A 268 -49.77 1.02 5.26
C LYS A 268 -48.94 1.97 6.16
N GLN A 269 -49.21 1.95 7.47
CA GLN A 269 -48.53 2.77 8.49
C GLN A 269 -47.01 2.76 8.26
N LYS A 270 -46.44 3.95 8.11
CA LYS A 270 -44.99 4.16 7.95
C LYS A 270 -44.40 4.39 9.34
N GLU A 271 -43.45 3.56 9.73
CA GLU A 271 -42.65 3.80 10.93
C GLU A 271 -41.42 4.64 10.55
N ILE A 272 -41.14 5.69 11.33
CA ILE A 272 -39.99 6.58 11.12
C ILE A 272 -39.08 6.44 12.34
N VAL A 273 -37.82 6.06 12.10
CA VAL A 273 -36.81 5.88 13.14
C VAL A 273 -35.55 6.67 12.78
N GLU A 274 -35.08 7.50 13.70
CA GLU A 274 -33.76 8.12 13.58
C GLU A 274 -32.67 7.09 13.95
N VAL A 275 -31.65 6.95 13.11
CA VAL A 275 -30.52 6.04 13.33
C VAL A 275 -29.24 6.88 13.40
N SER A 276 -28.59 6.88 14.56
CA SER A 276 -27.39 7.69 14.83
C SER A 276 -26.10 6.92 14.54
N ALA A 277 -24.98 7.64 14.51
CA ALA A 277 -23.64 7.07 14.37
C ALA A 277 -23.41 5.86 15.30
N ARG A 278 -22.75 4.84 14.77
CA ARG A 278 -22.45 3.54 15.41
C ARG A 278 -23.67 2.65 15.64
N GLN A 279 -24.82 2.99 15.08
CA GLN A 279 -26.03 2.15 15.14
C GLN A 279 -26.33 1.54 13.78
N ALA A 280 -26.98 0.38 13.81
CA ALA A 280 -27.51 -0.27 12.63
C ALA A 280 -28.92 -0.81 12.87
N ARG A 281 -29.70 -0.86 11.78
CA ARG A 281 -31.08 -1.33 11.76
C ARG A 281 -31.30 -2.25 10.58
N ARG A 282 -32.12 -3.28 10.77
CA ARG A 282 -32.63 -4.13 9.70
C ARG A 282 -34.14 -3.96 9.58
N VAL A 283 -34.62 -3.87 8.34
CA VAL A 283 -36.04 -3.87 7.98
C VAL A 283 -36.36 -5.17 7.27
N ASP A 284 -37.35 -5.89 7.77
CA ASP A 284 -37.80 -7.16 7.21
C ASP A 284 -38.64 -6.96 5.94
N ALA A 285 -38.37 -7.79 4.93
CA ALA A 285 -39.02 -7.73 3.62
C ALA A 285 -40.54 -7.90 3.65
N LEU A 286 -41.07 -8.71 4.59
CA LEU A 286 -42.47 -9.16 4.58
C LEU A 286 -43.38 -8.21 5.33
N ASN A 287 -42.95 -7.74 6.50
CA ASN A 287 -43.78 -6.95 7.40
C ASN A 287 -43.27 -5.51 7.62
N ALA A 288 -42.09 -5.17 7.11
CA ALA A 288 -41.43 -3.88 7.30
C ALA A 288 -41.09 -3.56 8.78
N ASP A 289 -40.99 -4.58 9.64
CA ASP A 289 -40.58 -4.41 11.03
C ASP A 289 -39.11 -3.96 11.11
N ILE A 290 -38.85 -2.97 11.96
CA ILE A 290 -37.52 -2.43 12.20
C ILE A 290 -36.91 -3.09 13.44
N ARG A 291 -35.70 -3.66 13.31
CA ARG A 291 -34.94 -4.22 14.44
C ARG A 291 -33.51 -3.70 14.52
N ALA A 292 -32.99 -3.59 15.73
CA ALA A 292 -31.58 -3.31 15.97
C ALA A 292 -30.70 -4.49 15.54
N ILE A 293 -29.57 -4.19 14.88
CA ILE A 293 -28.52 -5.15 14.57
C ILE A 293 -27.15 -4.57 14.93
N GLU A 294 -26.12 -5.41 14.95
CA GLU A 294 -24.75 -4.95 15.14
C GLU A 294 -24.27 -4.16 13.91
N LEU A 295 -23.50 -3.11 14.14
CA LEU A 295 -22.88 -2.32 13.07
C LEU A 295 -21.79 -3.15 12.38
N ALA A 296 -21.96 -3.42 11.09
CA ALA A 296 -20.93 -4.03 10.27
C ALA A 296 -19.83 -3.00 9.96
N ALA A 297 -18.90 -2.80 10.89
CA ALA A 297 -17.84 -1.79 10.83
C ALA A 297 -17.02 -1.82 9.52
N THR A 298 -16.94 -2.97 8.87
CA THR A 298 -16.16 -3.20 7.65
C THR A 298 -16.99 -3.86 6.55
N GLY A 299 -18.32 -3.85 6.68
CA GLY A 299 -19.23 -4.53 5.75
C GLY A 299 -19.34 -3.88 4.37
N PHE A 300 -18.88 -2.63 4.23
CA PHE A 300 -19.10 -1.78 3.06
C PHE A 300 -17.78 -1.19 2.56
N ALA A 301 -17.53 -1.24 1.25
CA ALA A 301 -16.48 -0.47 0.61
C ALA A 301 -16.86 1.00 0.67
N ARG A 302 -16.08 1.78 1.40
CA ARG A 302 -16.35 3.20 1.62
C ARG A 302 -15.51 4.09 0.70
N ALA A 303 -14.34 3.61 0.30
CA ALA A 303 -13.50 4.25 -0.71
C ALA A 303 -12.67 3.19 -1.45
N PHE A 304 -12.33 3.46 -2.71
CA PHE A 304 -11.36 2.66 -3.47
C PHE A 304 -10.60 3.53 -4.48
N ASP A 305 -9.46 3.04 -4.97
CA ASP A 305 -8.67 3.64 -6.05
C ASP A 305 -8.27 2.54 -7.03
N SER A 306 -8.81 2.57 -8.25
CA SER A 306 -8.59 1.52 -9.24
C SER A 306 -7.16 1.45 -9.76
N ARG A 307 -6.46 2.58 -9.84
CA ARG A 307 -5.06 2.65 -10.31
C ARG A 307 -4.11 1.96 -9.34
N LYS A 308 -4.46 1.98 -8.07
CA LYS A 308 -3.67 1.40 -6.97
C LYS A 308 -4.22 0.07 -6.49
N ARG A 309 -5.37 -0.36 -7.02
CA ARG A 309 -6.07 -1.60 -6.66
C ARG A 309 -6.42 -1.70 -5.17
N THR A 310 -6.66 -0.57 -4.52
CA THR A 310 -6.95 -0.49 -3.08
C THR A 310 -8.46 -0.34 -2.82
N VAL A 311 -8.99 -1.03 -1.81
CA VAL A 311 -10.36 -0.86 -1.29
C VAL A 311 -10.29 -0.66 0.23
N TRP A 312 -10.94 0.38 0.73
CA TRP A 312 -11.06 0.69 2.16
C TRP A 312 -12.51 0.51 2.62
N ARG A 313 -12.73 -0.17 3.76
CA ARG A 313 -14.05 -0.48 4.31
C ARG A 313 -14.35 0.10 5.69
N GLY A 314 -13.39 0.79 6.29
CA GLY A 314 -13.54 1.34 7.65
C GLY A 314 -12.33 1.14 8.55
N GLU A 315 -11.31 0.44 8.09
CA GLU A 315 -10.28 -0.10 8.98
C GLU A 315 -9.16 0.89 9.24
N SER A 316 -8.71 0.95 10.50
CA SER A 316 -7.60 1.77 10.99
C SER A 316 -6.29 1.00 11.05
N VAL A 317 -6.26 -0.26 10.60
CA VAL A 317 -5.08 -1.12 10.71
C VAL A 317 -4.63 -1.56 9.32
N VAL A 318 -3.36 -1.36 8.99
CA VAL A 318 -2.71 -1.85 7.76
C VAL A 318 -1.81 -3.02 8.15
N ASP A 319 -1.86 -4.14 7.40
CA ASP A 319 -0.99 -5.30 7.63
C ASP A 319 0.09 -5.39 6.53
N LEU A 320 1.35 -5.39 6.95
CA LEU A 320 2.51 -5.27 6.07
C LEU A 320 2.67 -6.47 5.12
N ALA A 321 2.10 -7.63 5.42
CA ALA A 321 2.14 -8.77 4.48
C ALA A 321 1.32 -8.49 3.22
N TYR A 322 0.17 -7.82 3.35
CA TYR A 322 -0.62 -7.39 2.19
C TYR A 322 0.10 -6.28 1.44
N VAL A 323 0.65 -5.31 2.19
CA VAL A 323 1.46 -4.22 1.61
C VAL A 323 2.58 -4.78 0.74
N LEU A 324 3.30 -5.80 1.20
CA LEU A 324 4.34 -6.47 0.41
C LEU A 324 3.81 -7.09 -0.88
N GLY A 325 2.59 -7.64 -0.86
CA GLY A 325 1.91 -8.15 -2.04
C GLY A 325 1.56 -7.08 -3.08
N GLY A 326 1.70 -5.79 -2.73
CA GLY A 326 1.30 -4.65 -3.55
C GLY A 326 -0.12 -4.15 -3.22
N ASP A 327 -0.81 -4.79 -2.29
CA ASP A 327 -2.15 -4.42 -1.90
C ASP A 327 -2.10 -3.71 -0.54
N LEU A 328 -2.49 -2.44 -0.49
CA LEU A 328 -2.80 -1.81 0.79
C LEU A 328 -4.23 -2.21 1.16
N ILE A 329 -4.37 -3.35 1.84
CA ILE A 329 -5.63 -3.86 2.38
C ILE A 329 -5.67 -3.54 3.88
N PRO A 330 -6.49 -2.57 4.28
CA PRO A 330 -6.80 -2.31 5.67
C PRO A 330 -7.55 -3.53 6.27
N MET A 331 -7.15 -3.97 7.46
CA MET A 331 -7.55 -5.23 8.11
C MET A 331 -8.99 -5.18 8.67
N GLY A 332 -9.90 -5.94 8.06
CA GLY A 332 -11.27 -6.17 8.56
C GLY A 332 -12.32 -6.60 7.53
N ALA A 333 -11.92 -6.79 6.27
CA ALA A 333 -12.82 -7.32 5.26
C ALA A 333 -13.37 -8.72 5.60
N ASP A 334 -14.57 -9.00 5.10
CA ASP A 334 -15.26 -10.30 5.10
C ASP A 334 -14.27 -11.48 4.90
N GLU A 335 -14.52 -12.65 5.48
CA GLU A 335 -13.63 -13.83 5.32
C GLU A 335 -13.32 -14.11 3.83
N ALA A 336 -14.23 -13.72 2.93
CA ALA A 336 -14.08 -13.82 1.47
C ALA A 336 -13.01 -12.90 0.84
N VAL A 337 -12.72 -11.73 1.43
CA VAL A 337 -11.63 -10.82 0.97
C VAL A 337 -10.30 -11.24 1.60
N LEU A 338 -10.33 -11.71 2.86
CA LEU A 338 -9.17 -12.31 3.51
C LEU A 338 -8.78 -13.65 2.89
N ALA A 339 -9.74 -14.39 2.29
CA ALA A 339 -9.55 -15.74 1.71
C ALA A 339 -8.46 -15.82 0.63
N ARG A 340 -7.99 -14.70 0.09
CA ARG A 340 -6.84 -14.66 -0.81
C ARG A 340 -5.80 -13.71 -0.24
N LEU A 341 -4.66 -14.27 0.17
CA LEU A 341 -3.43 -13.50 0.09
C LEU A 341 -3.20 -13.13 -1.39
N PRO A 342 -2.64 -11.94 -1.68
CA PRO A 342 -2.12 -11.64 -3.00
C PRO A 342 -1.21 -12.77 -3.47
N GLU A 343 -1.06 -12.94 -4.78
CA GLU A 343 -0.05 -13.87 -5.31
C GLU A 343 1.29 -13.60 -4.61
N THR A 344 1.98 -14.68 -4.23
CA THR A 344 3.25 -14.64 -3.52
C THR A 344 4.21 -13.68 -4.23
N ARG A 345 4.47 -12.54 -3.60
CA ARG A 345 5.44 -11.56 -4.12
C ARG A 345 6.74 -11.74 -3.39
N TRP A 346 7.81 -11.81 -4.17
CA TRP A 346 9.17 -11.77 -3.68
C TRP A 346 9.69 -10.36 -3.90
N LEU A 347 10.16 -9.70 -2.84
CA LEU A 347 11.05 -8.57 -3.04
C LEU A 347 12.43 -9.15 -3.34
N LYS A 348 12.88 -8.94 -4.58
CA LYS A 348 14.22 -9.30 -5.02
C LYS A 348 14.95 -8.03 -5.45
N PRO A 349 16.28 -7.98 -5.29
CA PRO A 349 17.12 -6.96 -5.91
C PRO A 349 16.86 -6.84 -7.42
N GLN A 350 16.93 -5.63 -7.99
CA GLN A 350 16.71 -5.36 -9.42
C GLN A 350 17.95 -5.75 -10.26
N GLN A 351 19.12 -5.72 -9.64
CA GLN A 351 20.33 -6.37 -10.13
C GLN A 351 20.48 -7.69 -9.38
N ASP A 352 21.11 -8.71 -9.99
CA ASP A 352 21.28 -10.03 -9.35
C ASP A 352 21.96 -9.97 -7.97
N GLU A 353 22.62 -8.85 -7.65
CA GLU A 353 23.45 -8.65 -6.46
C GLU A 353 23.29 -7.25 -5.91
N LEU A 354 22.86 -7.18 -4.64
CA LEU A 354 22.88 -5.96 -3.85
C LEU A 354 24.18 -6.02 -3.04
N GLY A 355 25.09 -5.06 -3.24
CA GLY A 355 26.30 -4.97 -2.43
C GLY A 355 25.96 -4.60 -0.97
N PRO A 356 26.79 -4.96 0.01
CA PRO A 356 26.60 -4.49 1.38
C PRO A 356 26.59 -2.96 1.47
N GLY A 357 25.76 -2.43 2.37
CA GLY A 357 25.61 -0.98 2.56
C GLY A 357 24.84 -0.26 1.45
N ILE A 358 24.45 -0.95 0.37
CA ILE A 358 23.58 -0.40 -0.67
C ILE A 358 22.13 -0.50 -0.20
N PHE A 359 21.40 0.60 -0.35
CA PHE A 359 19.94 0.62 -0.22
C PHE A 359 19.33 0.62 -1.62
N GLN A 360 18.41 -0.31 -1.89
CA GLN A 360 17.73 -0.37 -3.18
C GLN A 360 16.25 0.00 -3.03
N PRO A 361 15.80 1.08 -3.68
CA PRO A 361 14.39 1.44 -3.72
C PRO A 361 13.55 0.37 -4.43
N ILE A 362 12.29 0.22 -4.03
CA ILE A 362 11.29 -0.61 -4.72
C ILE A 362 10.28 0.31 -5.41
N ALA A 363 10.51 0.62 -6.69
CA ALA A 363 9.66 1.54 -7.44
C ALA A 363 8.23 1.00 -7.69
N ASP A 364 8.09 -0.31 -7.83
CA ASP A 364 6.82 -0.98 -8.16
C ASP A 364 5.91 -1.21 -6.94
N ASN A 365 6.24 -0.62 -5.79
CA ASN A 365 5.39 -0.65 -4.60
C ASN A 365 5.55 0.67 -3.83
N PRO A 366 4.56 1.59 -3.89
CA PRO A 366 4.69 2.93 -3.31
C PRO A 366 4.76 2.93 -1.76
N PHE A 367 4.43 1.82 -1.12
CA PHE A 367 4.40 1.67 0.33
C PHE A 367 5.67 1.05 0.91
N VAL A 368 6.51 0.47 0.04
CA VAL A 368 7.80 -0.11 0.41
C VAL A 368 8.87 0.81 -0.12
N ASN A 369 9.55 1.53 0.78
CA ASN A 369 10.60 2.46 0.39
C ASN A 369 11.77 1.73 -0.29
N GLY A 370 12.14 0.56 0.23
CA GLY A 370 13.20 -0.24 -0.35
C GLY A 370 13.67 -1.39 0.54
N ILE A 371 14.70 -2.07 0.05
CA ILE A 371 15.35 -3.21 0.71
C ILE A 371 16.86 -2.97 0.79
N PHE A 372 17.52 -3.60 1.77
CA PHE A 372 18.96 -3.50 1.94
C PHE A 372 19.54 -4.72 2.65
N LEU A 373 20.86 -4.89 2.54
CA LEU A 373 21.62 -5.88 3.29
C LEU A 373 22.15 -5.28 4.60
N PRO A 374 21.77 -5.82 5.77
CA PRO A 374 22.26 -5.35 7.05
C PRO A 374 23.70 -5.81 7.30
N ASN A 375 24.66 -5.02 6.82
CA ASN A 375 26.09 -5.26 7.02
C ASN A 375 26.77 -4.08 7.71
N GLY A 376 27.14 -4.22 9.00
CA GLY A 376 27.85 -3.18 9.74
C GLY A 376 29.33 -2.99 9.38
N VAL A 377 29.88 -3.78 8.44
CA VAL A 377 31.33 -3.90 8.23
C VAL A 377 31.98 -2.62 7.68
N ASP A 378 31.28 -1.85 6.84
CA ASP A 378 31.77 -0.60 6.25
C ASP A 378 31.23 0.66 6.99
N GLY A 379 30.70 0.48 8.20
CA GLY A 379 30.09 1.55 9.01
C GLY A 379 28.56 1.59 8.90
N PRO A 380 27.92 2.70 9.31
CA PRO A 380 26.45 2.82 9.29
C PRO A 380 25.90 2.61 7.88
N ILE A 381 24.83 1.84 7.73
CA ILE A 381 24.22 1.54 6.42
C ILE A 381 22.99 2.40 6.18
N ALA A 382 22.72 2.77 4.92
CA ALA A 382 21.48 3.44 4.55
C ALA A 382 20.30 2.47 4.71
N VAL A 383 19.23 2.92 5.38
CA VAL A 383 18.02 2.11 5.58
C VAL A 383 16.79 2.70 4.89
N SER A 384 16.94 3.82 4.20
CA SER A 384 15.89 4.39 3.36
C SER A 384 16.51 5.15 2.18
N THR A 385 15.66 5.65 1.29
CA THR A 385 16.05 6.62 0.25
C THR A 385 16.51 7.97 0.80
N ASP A 386 16.24 8.25 2.08
CA ASP A 386 16.78 9.41 2.78
C ASP A 386 18.20 9.07 3.28
N ALA A 387 19.20 9.68 2.66
CA ALA A 387 20.61 9.43 2.94
C ALA A 387 21.03 9.74 4.40
N GLN A 388 20.23 10.52 5.14
CA GLN A 388 20.51 10.81 6.55
C GLN A 388 20.09 9.67 7.48
N LEU A 389 19.15 8.83 7.05
CA LEU A 389 18.65 7.71 7.85
C LEU A 389 19.59 6.52 7.66
N ARG A 390 20.58 6.45 8.56
CA ARG A 390 21.56 5.38 8.62
C ARG A 390 21.48 4.63 9.95
N TRP A 391 21.77 3.35 9.89
CA TRP A 391 21.77 2.47 11.05
C TRP A 391 23.13 1.81 11.24
N GLU A 392 23.63 1.81 12.47
CA GLU A 392 24.79 1.00 12.88
C GLU A 392 24.38 -0.46 13.00
N ALA A 393 24.40 -1.16 11.87
CA ALA A 393 24.12 -2.59 11.83
C ALA A 393 25.20 -3.37 12.59
N PRO A 394 24.86 -4.51 13.22
CA PRO A 394 25.85 -5.46 13.71
C PRO A 394 26.78 -5.92 12.59
N LEU A 395 28.01 -6.30 12.94
CA LEU A 395 28.92 -6.95 11.99
C LEU A 395 28.30 -8.27 11.52
N SER A 396 28.46 -8.56 10.22
CA SER A 396 28.19 -9.89 9.69
C SER A 396 28.92 -10.92 10.51
N PRO A 397 28.32 -12.03 10.91
CA PRO A 397 29.03 -12.94 11.79
C PRO A 397 30.05 -13.84 11.04
N VAL A 398 30.22 -13.69 9.72
CA VAL A 398 31.05 -14.60 8.90
C VAL A 398 32.24 -13.87 8.28
N ARG A 399 33.45 -14.45 8.38
CA ARG A 399 34.67 -13.99 7.67
C ARG A 399 34.74 -14.54 6.23
N GLN A 400 35.59 -13.94 5.41
CA GLN A 400 35.84 -14.35 4.03
C GLN A 400 36.25 -15.84 3.90
N LYS A 401 35.87 -16.51 2.80
CA LYS A 401 36.46 -17.82 2.46
C LYS A 401 37.79 -17.63 1.76
N ILE A 402 38.86 -18.11 2.39
CA ILE A 402 40.22 -18.11 1.85
C ILE A 402 40.59 -19.56 1.55
N SER A 403 41.10 -19.86 0.35
CA SER A 403 41.56 -21.21 0.04
C SER A 403 43.07 -21.32 0.22
N PHE A 404 43.53 -22.40 0.84
CA PHE A 404 44.93 -22.77 0.97
C PHE A 404 45.20 -23.97 0.04
N LEU A 405 46.28 -23.89 -0.72
CA LEU A 405 46.78 -24.95 -1.60
C LEU A 405 48.23 -25.25 -1.20
N ARG A 406 48.58 -26.48 -0.84
CA ARG A 406 49.97 -26.87 -0.58
C ARG A 406 50.46 -27.88 -1.58
N PHE A 407 51.57 -27.59 -2.26
CA PHE A 407 52.18 -28.48 -3.25
C PHE A 407 53.47 -29.10 -2.73
N ASP A 408 53.66 -30.40 -2.96
CA ASP A 408 54.91 -31.11 -2.66
C ASP A 408 55.82 -31.10 -3.88
N ILE A 409 56.84 -30.24 -3.85
CA ILE A 409 57.80 -30.08 -4.94
C ILE A 409 59.12 -30.82 -4.68
N ARG A 410 59.21 -31.70 -3.68
CA ARG A 410 60.46 -32.42 -3.36
C ARG A 410 60.97 -33.30 -4.50
N SER A 411 60.09 -33.69 -5.42
CA SER A 411 60.46 -34.43 -6.63
C SER A 411 60.96 -33.54 -7.78
N LEU A 412 60.93 -32.21 -7.65
CA LEU A 412 61.37 -31.29 -8.67
C LEU A 412 62.91 -31.24 -8.74
N SER A 413 63.46 -31.42 -9.93
CA SER A 413 64.88 -31.21 -10.22
C SER A 413 65.06 -30.28 -11.42
N GLY A 414 66.09 -29.44 -11.38
CA GLY A 414 66.39 -28.48 -12.46
C GLY A 414 65.92 -27.05 -12.18
N ASP A 415 65.75 -26.28 -13.25
CA ASP A 415 65.36 -24.87 -13.18
C ASP A 415 63.85 -24.73 -12.91
N PRO A 416 63.44 -24.14 -11.77
CA PRO A 416 62.03 -23.92 -11.45
C PRO A 416 61.43 -22.70 -12.19
N SER A 417 62.17 -22.06 -13.10
CA SER A 417 61.69 -20.86 -13.80
C SER A 417 60.47 -21.11 -14.69
N GLY A 418 59.68 -20.05 -14.87
CA GLY A 418 58.44 -20.09 -15.64
C GLY A 418 57.33 -20.88 -14.95
N ALA A 419 57.33 -20.95 -13.62
CA ALA A 419 56.33 -21.71 -12.88
C ALA A 419 54.91 -21.16 -13.13
N VAL A 420 53.95 -22.06 -13.40
CA VAL A 420 52.56 -21.71 -13.71
C VAL A 420 51.60 -22.46 -12.81
N LEU A 421 50.69 -21.74 -12.15
CA LEU A 421 49.59 -22.31 -11.39
C LEU A 421 48.40 -22.59 -12.33
N ARG A 422 47.93 -23.84 -12.36
CA ARG A 422 46.68 -24.24 -13.02
C ARG A 422 45.57 -24.43 -12.00
N LEU A 423 44.44 -23.78 -12.23
CA LEU A 423 43.20 -23.99 -11.48
C LEU A 423 42.06 -24.32 -12.45
N ASN A 424 41.28 -25.37 -12.16
CA ASN A 424 40.06 -25.65 -12.90
C ASN A 424 38.87 -25.04 -12.20
N VAL A 425 38.22 -24.08 -12.86
CA VAL A 425 37.00 -23.45 -12.36
C VAL A 425 35.81 -24.32 -12.70
N ARG A 426 35.06 -24.75 -11.68
CA ARG A 426 33.78 -25.43 -11.85
C ARG A 426 32.66 -24.44 -12.18
N ASP A 427 32.53 -23.41 -11.36
CA ASP A 427 31.59 -22.31 -11.51
C ASP A 427 32.14 -21.02 -10.86
N MET A 428 31.68 -19.86 -11.31
CA MET A 428 32.05 -18.58 -10.72
C MET A 428 30.95 -17.52 -10.85
N VAL A 429 31.08 -16.50 -10.02
CA VAL A 429 30.32 -15.24 -10.05
C VAL A 429 31.33 -14.11 -10.20
N GLY A 430 31.18 -13.28 -11.23
CA GLY A 430 32.12 -12.20 -11.53
C GLY A 430 33.25 -12.59 -12.48
N VAL A 431 32.90 -13.03 -13.69
CA VAL A 431 33.85 -13.34 -14.76
C VAL A 431 34.79 -12.16 -15.03
N GLY A 432 36.08 -12.46 -15.22
CA GLY A 432 37.12 -11.47 -15.48
C GLY A 432 37.69 -10.77 -14.24
N LYS A 433 37.12 -11.01 -13.05
CA LYS A 433 37.64 -10.43 -11.79
C LYS A 433 38.90 -11.16 -11.33
N PRO A 434 39.93 -10.44 -10.84
CA PRO A 434 41.14 -11.05 -10.32
C PRO A 434 40.91 -11.65 -8.92
N ILE A 435 41.55 -12.79 -8.66
CA ILE A 435 41.77 -13.33 -7.31
C ILE A 435 43.22 -13.06 -6.95
N ALA A 436 43.48 -12.69 -5.70
CA ALA A 436 44.83 -12.50 -5.21
C ALA A 436 45.42 -13.81 -4.72
N VAL A 437 46.70 -14.00 -5.00
CA VAL A 437 47.47 -15.17 -4.58
C VAL A 437 48.58 -14.69 -3.66
N TYR A 438 48.66 -15.29 -2.48
CA TYR A 438 49.66 -15.05 -1.47
C TYR A 438 50.49 -16.32 -1.29
N GLY A 439 51.80 -16.18 -1.13
CA GLY A 439 52.72 -17.26 -0.81
C GLY A 439 53.05 -17.25 0.67
N LEU A 440 53.12 -18.43 1.27
CA LEU A 440 53.60 -18.62 2.63
C LEU A 440 55.13 -18.64 2.61
N VAL A 441 55.79 -17.66 3.23
CA VAL A 441 57.25 -17.46 3.12
C VAL A 441 58.06 -18.01 4.29
N GLN A 442 57.41 -18.67 5.26
CA GLN A 442 58.05 -19.27 6.43
C GLN A 442 57.85 -20.78 6.40
N ASP A 443 58.82 -21.49 5.86
CA ASP A 443 58.77 -22.93 5.56
C ASP A 443 58.38 -23.83 6.75
N ASP A 444 58.61 -23.42 7.99
CA ASP A 444 58.21 -24.18 9.18
C ASP A 444 56.68 -24.21 9.40
N LEU A 445 55.91 -23.40 8.65
CA LEU A 445 54.46 -23.30 8.74
C LEU A 445 53.70 -24.00 7.59
N ASP A 446 54.40 -24.60 6.61
CA ASP A 446 53.76 -25.34 5.52
C ASP A 446 53.13 -26.67 5.95
N GLU A 447 53.52 -27.22 7.10
CA GLU A 447 52.99 -28.48 7.65
C GLU A 447 51.62 -28.32 8.34
N TRP A 448 50.69 -27.59 7.73
CA TRP A 448 49.33 -27.49 8.23
C TRP A 448 48.50 -28.76 7.98
N SER A 449 47.53 -29.02 8.86
CA SER A 449 46.60 -30.16 8.77
C SER A 449 45.27 -29.72 8.17
N GLU A 450 44.91 -30.28 7.01
CA GLU A 450 43.61 -30.02 6.37
C GLU A 450 42.41 -30.35 7.28
N ALA A 451 42.54 -31.36 8.13
CA ALA A 451 41.47 -31.76 9.05
C ALA A 451 41.27 -30.77 10.21
N GLN A 452 42.26 -29.92 10.49
CA GLN A 452 42.27 -29.02 11.65
C GLN A 452 42.37 -27.55 11.26
N LEU A 453 42.70 -27.23 10.01
CA LEU A 453 42.86 -25.87 9.52
C LEU A 453 41.51 -25.13 9.63
N SER A 454 41.57 -23.85 9.96
CA SER A 454 40.42 -22.96 10.14
C SER A 454 40.92 -21.53 9.98
N TYR A 455 40.03 -20.55 9.93
CA TYR A 455 40.47 -19.16 9.90
C TYR A 455 41.37 -18.80 11.11
N ARG A 456 41.06 -19.34 12.30
CA ARG A 456 41.73 -18.99 13.56
C ARG A 456 43.15 -19.55 13.71
N ASN A 457 43.48 -20.61 13.00
CA ASN A 457 44.78 -21.28 13.10
C ASN A 457 45.49 -21.43 11.75
N ALA A 458 44.96 -20.86 10.67
CA ALA A 458 45.63 -20.88 9.38
C ALA A 458 46.87 -20.00 9.42
N PRO A 459 48.03 -20.51 8.94
CA PRO A 459 49.26 -19.74 8.90
C PRO A 459 49.10 -18.40 8.18
N GLY A 460 49.61 -17.34 8.80
CA GLY A 460 49.58 -15.99 8.25
C GLY A 460 48.21 -15.30 8.26
N LEU A 461 47.15 -15.93 8.78
CA LEU A 461 45.91 -15.22 9.11
C LEU A 461 46.00 -14.65 10.54
N ARG A 462 45.51 -13.43 10.71
CA ARG A 462 45.39 -12.76 12.01
C ARG A 462 43.92 -12.57 12.36
N ASP A 463 43.64 -12.36 13.64
CA ASP A 463 42.31 -11.99 14.09
C ASP A 463 41.83 -10.72 13.38
N ALA A 464 40.70 -10.86 12.68
CA ALA A 464 40.03 -9.77 11.98
C ALA A 464 38.59 -9.65 12.50
N PRO A 465 38.01 -8.43 12.50
CA PRO A 465 36.58 -8.25 12.66
C PRO A 465 35.80 -9.11 11.67
N LEU A 466 34.62 -9.57 12.08
CA LEU A 466 33.79 -10.40 11.22
C LEU A 466 33.40 -9.63 9.94
N GLY A 467 33.35 -10.34 8.80
CA GLY A 467 33.24 -9.74 7.47
C GLY A 467 34.53 -9.14 6.89
N ARG A 468 35.66 -9.22 7.60
CA ARG A 468 37.00 -8.82 7.12
C ARG A 468 37.98 -9.99 7.15
N TYR A 469 39.17 -9.73 6.61
CA TYR A 469 40.35 -10.55 6.81
C TYR A 469 41.53 -9.71 7.29
N ALA A 470 42.48 -10.31 7.98
CA ALA A 470 43.75 -9.70 8.33
C ALA A 470 44.87 -10.70 8.09
N LEU A 471 45.96 -10.24 7.47
CA LEU A 471 47.11 -11.07 7.14
C LEU A 471 48.33 -10.66 7.97
N ASP A 472 49.19 -11.63 8.27
CA ASP A 472 50.54 -11.38 8.72
C ASP A 472 51.46 -11.23 7.51
N PRO A 473 51.92 -10.00 7.17
CA PRO A 473 52.75 -9.77 6.00
C PRO A 473 54.15 -10.40 6.11
N THR A 474 54.55 -10.87 7.31
CA THR A 474 55.81 -11.59 7.51
C THR A 474 55.69 -13.08 7.24
N VAL A 475 54.47 -13.61 7.13
CA VAL A 475 54.18 -15.03 6.88
C VAL A 475 53.54 -15.22 5.51
N LEU A 476 52.56 -14.38 5.13
CA LEU A 476 51.92 -14.40 3.82
C LEU A 476 52.31 -13.15 3.03
N GLN A 477 53.00 -13.37 1.91
CA GLN A 477 53.39 -12.30 0.98
C GLN A 477 52.58 -12.38 -0.31
N ARG A 478 52.09 -11.23 -0.78
CA ARG A 478 51.33 -11.16 -2.04
C ARG A 478 52.25 -11.46 -3.24
N LEU A 479 51.92 -12.48 -4.02
CA LEU A 479 52.66 -12.90 -5.22
C LEU A 479 52.07 -12.33 -6.51
N GLY A 480 50.78 -12.00 -6.52
CA GLY A 480 50.11 -11.45 -7.68
C GLY A 480 48.64 -11.84 -7.76
N THR A 481 48.11 -11.89 -8.98
CA THR A 481 46.69 -12.18 -9.23
C THR A 481 46.48 -13.12 -10.41
N ILE A 482 45.38 -13.87 -10.39
CA ILE A 482 44.89 -14.65 -11.54
C ILE A 482 43.44 -14.24 -11.87
N THR A 483 43.12 -14.15 -13.16
CA THR A 483 41.78 -13.80 -13.67
C THR A 483 41.19 -14.97 -14.42
N PHE A 484 39.88 -15.16 -14.35
CA PHE A 484 39.20 -16.29 -14.97
C PHE A 484 38.15 -15.83 -15.99
N SER A 485 38.10 -16.46 -17.16
CA SER A 485 37.20 -16.11 -18.28
C SER A 485 35.97 -17.00 -18.39
N GLY A 486 35.89 -18.10 -17.62
CA GLY A 486 34.74 -18.99 -17.57
C GLY A 486 35.00 -20.27 -16.77
N SER A 487 34.17 -21.30 -16.96
CA SER A 487 34.44 -22.64 -16.41
C SER A 487 35.57 -23.34 -17.19
N GLY A 488 36.32 -24.22 -16.53
CA GLY A 488 37.40 -25.02 -17.12
C GLY A 488 38.80 -24.60 -16.64
N ALA A 489 39.82 -25.11 -17.34
CA ALA A 489 41.22 -24.93 -16.96
C ALA A 489 41.72 -23.52 -17.23
N HIS A 490 42.31 -22.90 -16.22
CA HIS A 490 42.95 -21.59 -16.30
C HIS A 490 44.37 -21.70 -15.78
N TYR A 491 45.27 -20.97 -16.44
CA TYR A 491 46.69 -20.94 -16.15
C TYR A 491 47.07 -19.52 -15.72
N SER A 492 47.92 -19.39 -14.71
CA SER A 492 48.43 -18.10 -14.30
C SER A 492 49.32 -17.48 -15.38
N ASP A 493 49.24 -16.16 -15.51
CA ASP A 493 50.14 -15.36 -16.34
C ASP A 493 51.40 -15.01 -15.50
N PRO A 494 52.62 -15.44 -15.89
CA PRO A 494 53.85 -15.14 -15.15
C PRO A 494 54.11 -13.64 -14.97
N ASP A 495 53.56 -12.78 -15.83
CA ASP A 495 53.68 -11.32 -15.71
C ASP A 495 52.72 -10.71 -14.68
N ARG A 496 51.76 -11.51 -14.17
CA ARG A 496 50.74 -11.09 -13.20
C ARG A 496 50.77 -11.88 -11.90
N LEU A 497 51.36 -13.07 -11.89
CA LEU A 497 51.56 -13.91 -10.74
C LEU A 497 53.02 -14.40 -10.71
N PHE A 498 53.83 -13.79 -9.86
CA PHE A 498 55.27 -14.02 -9.82
C PHE A 498 55.59 -15.21 -8.90
N LEU A 499 55.70 -16.40 -9.48
CA LEU A 499 55.97 -17.65 -8.73
C LEU A 499 57.46 -17.99 -8.65
N ASP A 500 58.28 -17.63 -9.64
CA ASP A 500 59.67 -18.09 -9.74
C ASP A 500 60.53 -17.76 -8.51
N ASP A 501 60.49 -16.51 -8.05
CA ASP A 501 61.25 -16.08 -6.88
C ASP A 501 60.74 -16.71 -5.57
N PHE A 502 59.44 -17.01 -5.51
CA PHE A 502 58.83 -17.68 -4.38
C PHE A 502 59.28 -19.14 -4.32
N VAL A 503 59.18 -19.87 -5.44
CA VAL A 503 59.61 -21.27 -5.54
C VAL A 503 61.11 -21.42 -5.27
N ARG A 504 61.96 -20.52 -5.77
CA ARG A 504 63.43 -20.60 -5.57
C ARG A 504 63.88 -20.42 -4.12
N ARG A 505 63.04 -19.80 -3.27
CA ARG A 505 63.36 -19.53 -1.86
C ARG A 505 62.96 -20.64 -0.92
N ASP A 506 62.12 -21.56 -1.39
CA ASP A 506 61.66 -22.73 -0.63
C ASP A 506 62.83 -23.66 -0.29
N ALA A 507 62.88 -24.10 0.98
CA ALA A 507 63.93 -24.96 1.51
C ALA A 507 63.42 -26.31 2.02
N ASN A 508 62.12 -26.47 2.25
CA ASN A 508 61.49 -27.70 2.79
C ASN A 508 60.84 -28.58 1.70
N GLY A 509 60.68 -28.06 0.48
CA GLY A 509 60.02 -28.69 -0.66
C GLY A 509 58.49 -28.66 -0.60
N LEU A 510 57.88 -27.81 0.23
CA LEU A 510 56.44 -27.69 0.42
C LEU A 510 56.00 -26.24 0.22
N LEU A 511 55.27 -25.97 -0.86
CA LEU A 511 54.80 -24.62 -1.18
C LEU A 511 53.34 -24.42 -0.82
N THR A 512 53.04 -23.49 0.10
CA THR A 512 51.66 -23.07 0.36
C THR A 512 51.28 -21.77 -0.34
N LEU A 513 50.16 -21.80 -1.07
CA LEU A 513 49.50 -20.65 -1.67
C LEU A 513 48.14 -20.40 -1.01
N ALA A 514 47.89 -19.17 -0.59
CA ALA A 514 46.58 -18.70 -0.13
C ALA A 514 45.90 -17.85 -1.21
N LEU A 515 44.67 -18.22 -1.55
CA LEU A 515 43.80 -17.56 -2.52
C LEU A 515 42.71 -16.78 -1.77
N LEU A 516 42.64 -15.46 -1.99
CA LEU A 516 41.60 -14.62 -1.42
C LEU A 516 41.17 -13.50 -2.38
N CYS A 517 40.01 -12.92 -2.11
CA CYS A 517 39.49 -11.76 -2.84
C CYS A 517 39.87 -10.47 -2.11
N GLU A 518 40.60 -9.57 -2.76
CA GLU A 518 40.94 -8.25 -2.23
C GLU A 518 39.83 -7.26 -2.57
N ASP A 519 39.23 -6.60 -1.56
CA ASP A 519 38.34 -5.40 -1.46
C ASP A 519 37.62 -4.79 -2.69
N SER A 520 37.55 -5.48 -3.82
CA SER A 520 37.12 -4.93 -5.11
C SER A 520 35.75 -5.41 -5.52
N ASP A 521 35.29 -6.55 -4.99
CA ASP A 521 33.93 -7.01 -5.21
C ASP A 521 33.44 -8.00 -4.15
N LEU A 522 32.37 -7.64 -3.47
CA LEU A 522 31.80 -8.40 -2.36
C LEU A 522 30.94 -9.57 -2.86
N SER A 523 30.56 -9.60 -4.14
CA SER A 523 29.71 -10.66 -4.69
C SER A 523 30.49 -11.78 -5.38
N ALA A 524 31.79 -11.58 -5.63
CA ALA A 524 32.58 -12.53 -6.39
C ALA A 524 32.80 -13.86 -5.64
N GLU A 525 32.52 -14.96 -6.33
CA GLU A 525 32.72 -16.33 -5.84
C GLU A 525 33.40 -17.14 -6.94
N TRP A 526 34.38 -17.93 -6.57
CA TRP A 526 35.02 -18.90 -7.45
C TRP A 526 34.98 -20.27 -6.78
N ARG A 527 34.57 -21.28 -7.55
CA ARG A 527 34.67 -22.67 -7.13
C ARG A 527 35.67 -23.38 -8.01
N PHE A 528 36.74 -23.86 -7.40
CA PHE A 528 37.77 -24.62 -8.08
C PHE A 528 37.62 -26.09 -7.75
N VAL A 529 37.94 -26.96 -8.69
CA VAL A 529 38.07 -28.40 -8.41
C VAL A 529 39.14 -28.58 -7.34
N SER A 530 38.86 -29.40 -6.33
CA SER A 530 39.78 -29.73 -5.22
C SER A 530 40.56 -31.01 -5.53
N LYS A 531 41.40 -31.48 -4.59
CA LYS A 531 42.07 -32.78 -4.76
C LYS A 531 41.14 -33.99 -4.75
N GLU A 532 39.96 -33.86 -4.15
CA GLU A 532 38.96 -34.92 -4.05
C GLU A 532 38.02 -34.97 -5.26
N GLY A 533 38.14 -33.98 -6.16
CA GLY A 533 37.46 -33.98 -7.44
C GLY A 533 38.12 -34.90 -8.46
N ASP A 534 37.88 -34.63 -9.75
CA ASP A 534 38.59 -35.34 -10.83
C ASP A 534 40.10 -35.06 -10.72
N PRO A 535 40.96 -36.09 -10.52
CA PRO A 535 42.39 -35.88 -10.36
C PRO A 535 43.04 -35.15 -11.55
N SER A 536 42.53 -35.33 -12.78
CA SER A 536 43.03 -34.62 -13.97
C SER A 536 42.70 -33.13 -13.96
N GLN A 537 41.76 -32.72 -13.09
CA GLN A 537 41.31 -31.34 -12.95
C GLN A 537 41.75 -30.70 -11.63
N ALA A 538 42.43 -31.43 -10.74
CA ALA A 538 42.94 -30.90 -9.49
C ALA A 538 43.92 -29.72 -9.72
N PRO A 539 44.09 -28.84 -8.72
CA PRO A 539 45.08 -27.78 -8.78
C PRO A 539 46.47 -28.35 -9.09
N ALA A 540 47.20 -27.66 -9.97
CA ALA A 540 48.52 -28.11 -10.39
C ALA A 540 49.50 -26.95 -10.46
N LEU A 541 50.76 -27.24 -10.13
CA LEU A 541 51.89 -26.34 -10.34
C LEU A 541 52.76 -26.93 -11.45
N ILE A 542 52.94 -26.17 -12.53
CA ILE A 542 53.60 -26.62 -13.76
C ILE A 542 54.95 -25.91 -13.89
N PHE A 543 56.00 -26.69 -14.08
CA PHE A 543 57.38 -26.23 -14.24
C PHE A 543 57.87 -26.56 -15.65
N PRO A 544 57.79 -25.62 -16.60
CA PRO A 544 58.05 -25.89 -18.02
C PRO A 544 59.54 -26.10 -18.34
N HIS A 545 60.44 -25.64 -17.47
CA HIS A 545 61.89 -25.63 -17.70
C HIS A 545 62.66 -26.60 -16.79
N ALA A 546 61.96 -27.56 -16.15
CA ALA A 546 62.59 -28.59 -15.33
C ALA A 546 63.55 -29.47 -16.16
N GLU A 547 64.53 -30.08 -15.48
CA GLU A 547 65.73 -30.71 -16.10
C GLU A 547 65.40 -31.79 -17.14
N ASN A 548 64.28 -32.50 -16.95
CA ASN A 548 63.85 -33.63 -17.80
C ASN A 548 62.57 -33.32 -18.61
N GLY A 549 62.31 -32.03 -18.87
CA GLY A 549 61.10 -31.55 -19.54
C GLY A 549 60.03 -31.07 -18.56
N PRO A 550 58.86 -30.61 -19.06
CA PRO A 550 57.83 -30.03 -18.20
C PRO A 550 57.35 -30.99 -17.10
N VAL A 551 57.41 -30.53 -15.85
CA VAL A 551 56.94 -31.28 -14.68
C VAL A 551 55.62 -30.69 -14.19
N GLU A 552 54.62 -31.53 -13.96
CA GLU A 552 53.35 -31.14 -13.35
C GLU A 552 53.24 -31.74 -11.95
N ILE A 553 53.10 -30.87 -10.95
CA ILE A 553 52.92 -31.23 -9.54
C ILE A 553 51.42 -31.10 -9.21
N THR A 554 50.74 -32.25 -9.10
CA THR A 554 49.30 -32.34 -8.80
C THR A 554 48.94 -33.67 -8.16
N THR A 555 47.73 -33.80 -7.59
CA THR A 555 47.32 -35.00 -6.83
C THR A 555 47.16 -36.24 -7.70
N ALA A 556 46.98 -36.08 -9.02
CA ALA A 556 47.02 -37.20 -9.97
C ALA A 556 48.36 -37.96 -9.98
N HIS A 557 49.44 -37.35 -9.49
CA HIS A 557 50.79 -37.92 -9.51
C HIS A 557 51.35 -38.25 -8.12
N GLY A 558 50.51 -38.22 -7.07
CA GLY A 558 50.92 -38.57 -5.70
C GLY A 558 51.72 -37.51 -4.94
N ASN A 559 52.17 -36.44 -5.61
CA ASN A 559 52.94 -35.32 -5.03
C ASN A 559 52.13 -34.01 -5.07
N GLY A 560 50.83 -34.08 -4.82
CA GLY A 560 49.91 -33.02 -5.26
C GLY A 560 49.60 -31.89 -4.31
N ALA A 561 48.51 -31.19 -4.65
CA ALA A 561 47.96 -30.10 -3.85
C ALA A 561 47.10 -30.65 -2.70
N ASP A 562 47.47 -30.40 -1.44
CA ASP A 562 46.48 -30.39 -0.36
C ASP A 562 45.63 -29.14 -0.52
N THR A 563 44.30 -29.29 -0.54
CA THR A 563 43.38 -28.20 -0.86
C THR A 563 42.41 -27.96 0.29
N TYR A 564 42.52 -26.82 0.97
CA TYR A 564 41.61 -26.47 2.05
C TYR A 564 40.93 -25.13 1.81
N ALA A 565 39.72 -24.94 2.33
CA ALA A 565 39.07 -23.64 2.40
C ALA A 565 39.00 -23.17 3.86
N ALA A 566 39.93 -22.30 4.27
CA ALA A 566 39.91 -21.64 5.57
C ALA A 566 38.69 -20.75 5.71
N HIS A 567 37.78 -21.15 6.60
CA HIS A 567 36.66 -20.34 7.07
C HIS A 567 36.21 -20.81 8.46
N ASP A 568 35.46 -19.98 9.20
CA ASP A 568 35.07 -20.25 10.59
C ASP A 568 34.07 -21.43 10.79
N ASN A 569 33.61 -22.07 9.70
CA ASN A 569 32.26 -22.68 9.66
C ASN A 569 32.10 -24.16 9.35
N HIS A 570 33.17 -24.95 9.23
CA HIS A 570 33.02 -26.38 8.98
C HIS A 570 33.63 -27.22 10.10
N HIS A 571 33.05 -27.16 11.31
CA HIS A 571 32.96 -28.36 12.15
C HIS A 571 31.71 -29.12 11.74
N LYS A 572 31.79 -29.91 10.67
CA LYS A 572 30.83 -31.00 10.50
C LYS A 572 31.19 -32.03 11.58
N VAL A 573 30.24 -32.38 12.44
CA VAL A 573 30.34 -33.66 13.16
C VAL A 573 30.25 -34.72 12.07
N ILE A 574 31.37 -35.38 11.85
CA ILE A 574 31.57 -36.45 10.90
C ILE A 574 30.77 -37.65 11.44
N THR A 575 29.65 -38.01 10.78
CA THR A 575 29.27 -39.43 10.78
C THR A 575 30.43 -40.20 10.13
N THR A 576 30.69 -41.42 10.57
CA THR A 576 31.89 -42.26 10.34
C THR A 576 32.41 -42.41 8.90
N GLU A 577 31.81 -41.77 7.89
CA GLU A 577 32.11 -41.92 6.46
C GLU A 577 32.50 -40.61 5.71
N LYS A 578 32.44 -39.40 6.32
CA LYS A 578 32.83 -38.16 5.60
C LYS A 578 33.74 -37.26 6.42
N THR A 579 35.05 -37.42 6.26
CA THR A 579 36.10 -36.59 6.86
C THR A 579 36.18 -35.19 6.25
N HIS A 580 36.78 -34.22 6.97
CA HIS A 580 37.26 -32.95 6.43
C HIS A 580 38.16 -33.20 5.22
N GLY A 581 38.08 -32.36 4.18
CA GLY A 581 38.80 -32.60 2.91
C GLY A 581 38.17 -33.69 2.05
N ALA A 582 36.84 -33.64 1.85
CA ALA A 582 36.07 -34.59 1.03
C ALA A 582 35.18 -33.89 -0.02
N GLU A 583 35.22 -32.56 -0.08
CA GLU A 583 34.44 -31.80 -1.05
C GLU A 583 35.18 -31.79 -2.37
N THR A 584 34.52 -32.11 -3.49
CA THR A 584 35.15 -32.14 -4.82
C THR A 584 35.48 -30.76 -5.41
N ALA A 585 35.20 -29.70 -4.65
CA ALA A 585 35.51 -28.33 -5.03
C ALA A 585 35.77 -27.44 -3.80
N VAL A 586 36.80 -26.61 -3.87
CA VAL A 586 37.10 -25.55 -2.88
C VAL A 586 36.50 -24.22 -3.34
N ARG A 587 36.11 -23.37 -2.38
CA ARG A 587 35.47 -22.08 -2.67
C ARG A 587 36.29 -20.93 -2.12
N VAL A 588 36.61 -19.97 -2.97
CA VAL A 588 37.11 -18.65 -2.57
C VAL A 588 35.99 -17.65 -2.84
N ARG A 589 35.61 -16.87 -1.84
CA ARG A 589 34.59 -15.85 -2.00
C ARG A 589 34.61 -14.85 -0.87
N ASN A 590 34.21 -13.63 -1.18
CA ASN A 590 33.69 -12.72 -0.16
C ASN A 590 32.31 -13.24 0.27
N TYR A 591 32.02 -13.34 1.57
CA TYR A 591 30.82 -14.07 2.04
C TYR A 591 29.48 -13.33 1.79
N TRP A 592 29.51 -12.26 1.01
CA TRP A 592 28.38 -11.36 0.76
C TRP A 592 27.57 -11.78 -0.46
N LYS A 593 26.98 -12.97 -0.41
CA LYS A 593 25.93 -13.34 -1.35
C LYS A 593 24.78 -13.99 -0.61
N GLU A 594 24.05 -13.17 0.12
CA GLU A 594 22.68 -13.51 0.46
C GLU A 594 21.76 -12.68 -0.43
N THR A 595 21.06 -13.39 -1.32
CA THR A 595 19.90 -12.83 -1.99
C THR A 595 18.94 -12.35 -0.90
N ILE A 596 18.56 -11.07 -0.93
CA ILE A 596 17.47 -10.59 -0.09
C ILE A 596 16.23 -11.36 -0.50
N LEU A 597 15.76 -12.21 0.42
CA LEU A 597 14.59 -13.05 0.24
C LEU A 597 13.54 -12.62 1.25
N ILE A 598 12.63 -11.77 0.77
CA ILE A 598 11.50 -11.27 1.55
C ILE A 598 10.24 -11.59 0.78
N THR A 599 9.28 -12.23 1.45
CA THR A 599 8.01 -12.61 0.83
C THR A 599 6.84 -12.47 1.79
N ASN A 600 5.65 -12.25 1.23
CA ASN A 600 4.38 -12.27 1.95
C ASN A 600 3.75 -13.67 2.04
N ALA A 601 4.45 -14.71 1.54
CA ALA A 601 3.97 -16.08 1.59
C ALA A 601 4.45 -16.82 2.84
N GLY A 602 3.55 -17.66 3.37
CA GLY A 602 3.87 -18.65 4.39
C GLY A 602 4.39 -19.95 3.79
N THR A 603 4.74 -19.97 2.50
CA THR A 603 5.23 -21.14 1.79
C THR A 603 6.52 -20.83 1.04
N VAL A 604 7.46 -21.76 1.06
CA VAL A 604 8.68 -21.72 0.24
C VAL A 604 8.84 -23.09 -0.41
N ALA A 605 9.07 -23.11 -1.73
CA ALA A 605 9.50 -24.30 -2.44
C ALA A 605 11.02 -24.43 -2.26
N PHE A 606 11.47 -25.53 -1.64
CA PHE A 606 12.89 -25.89 -1.62
C PHE A 606 13.21 -26.67 -2.89
N ASP A 607 14.42 -26.46 -3.46
CA ASP A 607 14.84 -26.94 -4.78
C ASP A 607 14.32 -28.34 -5.16
N ALA A 608 13.63 -28.37 -6.30
CA ALA A 608 12.97 -29.51 -6.90
C ALA A 608 13.96 -30.42 -7.65
N ALA A 609 14.93 -31.00 -6.94
CA ALA A 609 15.72 -32.10 -7.51
C ALA A 609 14.94 -33.42 -7.54
N ASP A 610 13.98 -33.63 -6.63
CA ASP A 610 13.27 -34.93 -6.46
C ASP A 610 11.73 -34.81 -6.31
N GLY A 611 11.08 -33.85 -6.99
CA GLY A 611 9.59 -33.76 -7.00
C GLY A 611 8.96 -33.08 -5.77
N GLY A 612 9.46 -31.89 -5.41
CA GLY A 612 9.26 -31.24 -4.11
C GLY A 612 7.83 -30.85 -3.71
N GLU A 613 7.47 -31.19 -2.46
CA GLU A 613 6.29 -30.70 -1.76
C GLU A 613 6.42 -29.22 -1.36
N THR A 614 5.36 -28.44 -1.55
CA THR A 614 5.28 -27.06 -1.04
C THR A 614 5.14 -27.09 0.48
N CYS A 615 6.07 -26.47 1.21
CA CYS A 615 6.04 -26.45 2.66
C CYS A 615 5.31 -25.22 3.20
N THR A 616 4.23 -25.42 3.94
CA THR A 616 3.58 -24.36 4.73
C THR A 616 4.31 -24.18 6.06
N PHE A 617 4.66 -22.95 6.40
CA PHE A 617 5.27 -22.60 7.68
C PHE A 617 4.23 -22.52 8.79
N SER A 618 4.66 -22.90 9.99
CA SER A 618 3.92 -22.73 11.24
C SER A 618 4.76 -21.99 12.26
N LEU A 619 4.07 -21.28 13.15
CA LEU A 619 4.65 -20.68 14.34
C LEU A 619 3.72 -20.95 15.52
N ASN A 620 4.20 -21.61 16.58
CA ASN A 620 3.38 -22.17 17.65
C ASN A 620 2.21 -23.03 17.13
N GLN A 621 2.50 -23.97 16.23
CA GLN A 621 1.53 -24.87 15.60
C GLN A 621 0.40 -24.19 14.81
N ARG A 622 0.49 -22.87 14.58
CA ARG A 622 -0.47 -22.13 13.77
C ARG A 622 0.08 -21.91 12.37
N PRO A 623 -0.64 -22.31 11.31
CA PRO A 623 -0.24 -22.02 9.95
C PRO A 623 -0.13 -20.51 9.71
N VAL A 624 0.97 -20.07 9.11
CA VAL A 624 1.23 -18.67 8.75
C VAL A 624 1.15 -18.48 7.24
N GLY A 625 1.12 -17.22 6.79
CA GLY A 625 0.86 -16.90 5.39
C GLY A 625 -0.49 -17.42 4.94
N THR A 626 -1.48 -17.24 5.81
CA THR A 626 -2.89 -17.47 5.51
C THR A 626 -3.66 -16.17 5.73
N ALA A 627 -4.89 -16.10 5.23
CA ALA A 627 -5.89 -15.07 5.55
C ALA A 627 -5.93 -14.68 7.04
N ALA A 628 -5.96 -15.70 7.91
CA ALA A 628 -6.08 -15.53 9.35
C ALA A 628 -4.76 -15.15 10.02
N ASN A 629 -3.63 -15.54 9.43
CA ASN A 629 -2.28 -15.30 9.94
C ASN A 629 -1.37 -14.81 8.80
N PRO A 630 -1.62 -13.59 8.27
CA PRO A 630 -0.72 -12.99 7.28
C PRO A 630 0.68 -12.88 7.89
N ALA A 631 1.71 -13.07 7.07
CA ALA A 631 3.09 -13.03 7.56
C ALA A 631 4.05 -12.48 6.51
N VAL A 632 5.08 -11.79 7.00
CA VAL A 632 6.27 -11.45 6.23
C VAL A 632 7.34 -12.47 6.59
N ALA A 633 7.79 -13.25 5.62
CA ALA A 633 8.91 -14.17 5.76
C ALA A 633 10.19 -13.51 5.23
N MET A 634 11.25 -13.56 6.02
CA MET A 634 12.55 -12.98 5.70
C MET A 634 13.63 -14.01 5.98
N ARG A 635 14.54 -14.24 5.03
CA ARG A 635 15.82 -14.90 5.34
C ARG A 635 16.66 -13.94 6.21
N ALA A 636 17.57 -14.49 7.00
CA ALA A 636 18.64 -13.70 7.59
C ALA A 636 19.37 -12.83 6.56
N ASN A 637 19.99 -11.78 7.09
CA ASN A 637 20.67 -10.72 6.36
C ASN A 637 19.76 -10.02 5.34
N ALA A 638 18.53 -9.71 5.73
CA ALA A 638 17.58 -8.94 4.94
C ALA A 638 16.98 -7.78 5.76
N GLY A 639 16.89 -6.61 5.14
CA GLY A 639 16.17 -5.44 5.65
C GLY A 639 15.11 -4.95 4.66
N ALA A 640 13.93 -4.58 5.16
CA ALA A 640 12.88 -3.93 4.38
C ALA A 640 12.33 -2.71 5.12
N THR A 641 12.20 -1.60 4.39
CA THR A 641 11.71 -0.32 4.94
C THR A 641 10.37 0.04 4.31
N PHE A 642 9.40 0.33 5.17
CA PHE A 642 8.03 0.67 4.84
C PHE A 642 7.79 2.17 5.07
N ASP A 643 7.09 2.83 4.14
CA ASP A 643 6.80 4.27 4.20
C ASP A 643 5.42 4.51 4.84
N LEU A 644 5.44 4.94 6.11
CA LEU A 644 4.24 5.15 6.93
C LEU A 644 3.41 6.33 6.43
N HIS A 645 4.05 7.39 5.93
CA HIS A 645 3.36 8.57 5.39
C HIS A 645 2.69 8.26 4.06
N GLN A 646 3.32 7.45 3.21
CA GLN A 646 2.65 6.97 2.00
C GLN A 646 1.43 6.14 2.36
N MET A 647 1.49 5.26 3.36
CA MET A 647 0.31 4.51 3.83
C MET A 647 -0.77 5.43 4.43
N GLN A 648 -0.36 6.41 5.25
CA GLN A 648 -1.25 7.37 5.93
C GLN A 648 -2.17 8.09 4.95
N ARG A 649 -1.67 8.47 3.76
CA ARG A 649 -2.46 9.13 2.71
C ARG A 649 -3.65 8.31 2.20
N TYR A 650 -3.65 7.00 2.45
CA TYR A 650 -4.72 6.08 2.05
C TYR A 650 -5.58 5.65 3.23
N VAL A 651 -5.18 6.01 4.45
CA VAL A 651 -6.02 5.86 5.63
C VAL A 651 -6.95 7.08 5.69
N PRO A 652 -8.25 6.88 5.93
CA PRO A 652 -9.19 8.00 5.94
C PRO A 652 -8.93 9.01 7.03
N GLU A 653 -9.36 10.23 6.72
CA GLU A 653 -9.06 11.44 7.50
C GLU A 653 -7.53 11.67 7.64
N ASN A 654 -6.70 10.96 6.86
CA ASN A 654 -5.24 11.02 6.93
C ASN A 654 -4.73 10.77 8.36
N ARG A 655 -5.38 9.86 9.10
CA ARG A 655 -5.05 9.57 10.50
C ARG A 655 -3.61 9.12 10.65
N PRO A 656 -2.83 9.69 11.59
CA PRO A 656 -1.41 9.39 11.72
C PRO A 656 -1.15 7.97 12.24
N PRO A 657 0.03 7.39 11.97
CA PRO A 657 0.43 6.13 12.58
C PRO A 657 0.54 6.28 14.09
N ARG A 658 0.07 5.27 14.82
CA ARG A 658 0.04 5.26 16.28
C ARG A 658 0.76 4.07 16.89
N ARG A 659 0.71 2.90 16.25
CA ARG A 659 1.29 1.69 16.84
C ARG A 659 1.63 0.64 15.80
N PHE A 660 2.78 0.00 15.94
CA PHE A 660 3.13 -1.23 15.24
C PHE A 660 3.06 -2.44 16.18
N THR A 661 2.50 -3.55 15.70
CA THR A 661 2.47 -4.83 16.42
C THR A 661 2.80 -6.00 15.49
N ALA A 662 3.55 -6.98 15.98
CA ALA A 662 3.83 -8.23 15.26
C ALA A 662 4.16 -9.36 16.25
N VAL A 663 4.16 -10.59 15.76
CA VAL A 663 4.79 -11.73 16.46
C VAL A 663 5.91 -12.26 15.57
N CYS A 664 7.13 -12.38 16.08
CA CYS A 664 8.25 -12.89 15.29
C CYS A 664 8.85 -14.18 15.83
N GLY A 665 9.37 -15.02 14.93
CA GLY A 665 10.02 -16.28 15.29
C GLY A 665 10.52 -17.07 14.09
N VAL A 666 11.30 -18.12 14.35
CA VAL A 666 11.77 -19.07 13.33
C VAL A 666 10.72 -20.18 13.15
N PRO A 667 10.35 -20.57 11.91
CA PRO A 667 9.37 -21.62 11.69
C PRO A 667 9.79 -22.95 12.32
N GLU A 668 8.84 -23.65 12.96
CA GLU A 668 9.09 -24.95 13.63
C GLU A 668 9.71 -25.97 12.68
N LYS A 669 9.25 -26.00 11.42
CA LYS A 669 9.76 -26.91 10.38
C LYS A 669 11.26 -26.75 10.10
N MET A 670 11.86 -25.60 10.42
CA MET A 670 13.31 -25.43 10.31
C MET A 670 14.06 -26.27 11.35
N ALA A 671 13.45 -26.57 12.50
CA ALA A 671 14.01 -27.51 13.47
C ALA A 671 14.13 -28.92 12.86
N ASP A 672 13.08 -29.37 12.15
CA ASP A 672 13.06 -30.70 11.51
C ASP A 672 14.16 -30.81 10.45
N TYR A 673 14.31 -29.81 9.58
CA TYR A 673 15.37 -29.80 8.58
C TYR A 673 16.76 -29.67 9.20
N SER A 674 16.88 -28.94 10.30
CA SER A 674 18.15 -28.72 10.98
C SER A 674 18.73 -29.99 11.60
N THR A 675 17.89 -30.86 12.17
CA THR A 675 18.32 -32.14 12.76
C THR A 675 18.82 -33.12 11.70
N VAL A 676 18.21 -33.14 10.51
CA VAL A 676 18.69 -33.91 9.36
C VAL A 676 20.02 -33.35 8.83
N TYR A 677 20.20 -32.03 8.88
CA TYR A 677 21.43 -31.38 8.43
C TYR A 677 22.62 -31.63 9.36
N ARG A 678 22.42 -31.51 10.68
CA ARG A 678 23.43 -31.76 11.70
C ARG A 678 22.75 -32.07 13.04
N ASP A 679 23.15 -33.17 13.67
CA ASP A 679 22.63 -33.52 14.99
C ASP A 679 22.94 -32.43 16.04
N GLY A 680 21.95 -32.11 16.88
CA GLY A 680 22.03 -31.03 17.87
C GLY A 680 22.08 -29.59 17.34
N TYR A 681 21.97 -29.37 16.02
CA TYR A 681 21.97 -28.03 15.43
C TYR A 681 20.59 -27.37 15.55
N VAL A 682 20.57 -26.11 15.97
CA VAL A 682 19.35 -25.29 16.06
C VAL A 682 19.58 -23.99 15.29
N PRO A 683 18.77 -23.69 14.26
CA PRO A 683 18.91 -22.46 13.50
C PRO A 683 18.48 -21.27 14.35
N SER A 684 19.24 -20.17 14.27
CA SER A 684 18.97 -18.97 15.06
C SER A 684 19.24 -17.70 14.26
N VAL A 685 18.44 -16.67 14.53
CA VAL A 685 18.50 -15.36 13.88
C VAL A 685 18.38 -14.24 14.92
N ASN A 686 18.86 -13.05 14.56
CA ASN A 686 18.62 -11.83 15.32
C ASN A 686 17.59 -10.98 14.56
N VAL A 687 16.68 -10.36 15.30
CA VAL A 687 15.57 -9.56 14.79
C VAL A 687 15.71 -8.13 15.28
N TYR A 688 15.56 -7.16 14.39
CA TYR A 688 15.58 -5.74 14.72
C TYR A 688 14.38 -5.03 14.06
N VAL A 689 13.84 -4.04 14.77
CA VAL A 689 12.87 -3.09 14.20
C VAL A 689 13.37 -1.67 14.44
N LEU A 690 13.48 -0.90 13.36
CA LEU A 690 13.90 0.49 13.38
C LEU A 690 12.70 1.40 13.08
N VAL A 691 12.71 2.60 13.64
CA VAL A 691 11.84 3.71 13.24
C VAL A 691 12.72 4.89 12.89
N ASP A 692 12.61 5.38 11.66
CA ASP A 692 13.48 6.43 11.09
C ASP A 692 14.98 6.17 11.34
N GLY A 693 15.43 4.96 11.05
CA GLY A 693 16.82 4.53 11.23
C GLY A 693 17.27 4.31 12.66
N ARG A 694 16.44 4.62 13.66
CA ARG A 694 16.75 4.40 15.09
C ARG A 694 16.23 3.05 15.55
N LEU A 695 17.08 2.30 16.26
CA LEU A 695 16.69 1.01 16.85
C LEU A 695 15.61 1.19 17.92
N ARG A 696 14.47 0.50 17.75
CA ARG A 696 13.34 0.55 18.70
C ARG A 696 13.00 -0.81 19.31
N PHE A 697 13.38 -1.90 18.65
CA PHE A 697 13.27 -3.26 19.15
C PHE A 697 14.43 -4.11 18.66
N SER A 698 14.97 -4.97 19.51
CA SER A 698 15.94 -5.99 19.13
C SER A 698 15.76 -7.26 19.96
N ARG A 699 15.89 -8.41 19.31
CA ARG A 699 15.98 -9.72 19.95
C ARG A 699 17.06 -10.55 19.29
N THR A 700 17.90 -11.18 20.10
CA THR A 700 19.00 -12.04 19.65
C THR A 700 18.66 -13.50 19.93
N ASP A 701 19.23 -14.41 19.13
CA ASP A 701 19.04 -15.87 19.30
C ASP A 701 17.55 -16.26 19.33
N VAL A 702 16.81 -15.75 18.33
CA VAL A 702 15.45 -16.18 18.01
C VAL A 702 15.57 -17.49 17.24
N ASN A 703 14.96 -18.56 17.77
CA ASN A 703 15.14 -19.92 17.25
C ASN A 703 13.85 -20.74 17.45
N PRO A 704 13.67 -21.88 16.76
CA PRO A 704 12.39 -22.61 16.75
C PRO A 704 12.09 -23.35 18.05
N THR A 705 13.06 -23.43 18.98
CA THR A 705 12.87 -24.08 20.30
C THR A 705 12.36 -23.13 21.37
N ARG A 706 12.26 -21.82 21.07
CA ARG A 706 11.83 -20.78 22.00
C ARG A 706 10.44 -20.28 21.65
N GLU A 707 9.76 -19.69 22.64
CA GLU A 707 8.50 -19.02 22.39
C GLU A 707 8.68 -17.84 21.42
N PRO A 708 7.75 -17.64 20.47
CA PRO A 708 7.75 -16.49 19.59
C PRO A 708 7.67 -15.16 20.35
N GLU A 709 8.41 -14.19 19.85
CA GLU A 709 8.54 -12.87 20.47
C GLU A 709 7.41 -11.95 20.03
N ARG A 710 6.82 -11.22 20.99
CA ARG A 710 5.77 -10.23 20.70
C ARG A 710 6.39 -8.85 20.58
N ILE A 711 6.18 -8.22 19.44
CA ILE A 711 6.61 -6.85 19.17
C ILE A 711 5.41 -5.92 19.34
N ARG A 712 5.60 -4.88 20.15
CA ARG A 712 4.66 -3.76 20.26
C ARG A 712 5.45 -2.46 20.39
N LEU A 713 5.27 -1.57 19.43
CA LEU A 713 5.96 -0.29 19.36
C LEU A 713 4.93 0.82 19.20
N GLU A 714 4.99 1.83 20.05
CA GLU A 714 4.20 3.06 19.86
C GLU A 714 4.92 3.95 18.84
N LEU A 715 4.14 4.48 17.90
CA LEU A 715 4.56 5.34 16.81
C LEU A 715 4.03 6.75 17.04
N THR A 716 4.69 7.73 16.43
CA THR A 716 4.30 9.14 16.47
C THR A 716 3.83 9.62 15.10
N PRO A 717 3.04 10.70 15.01
CA PRO A 717 2.64 11.29 13.73
C PRO A 717 3.81 11.70 12.82
N ASP A 718 4.97 11.99 13.40
CA ASP A 718 6.18 12.39 12.68
C ASP A 718 6.99 11.19 12.18
N ASP A 719 6.71 9.98 12.67
CA ASP A 719 7.43 8.77 12.27
C ASP A 719 7.14 8.47 10.80
N ARG A 720 8.19 8.44 9.97
CA ARG A 720 8.04 8.30 8.51
C ARG A 720 8.30 6.89 8.03
N TYR A 721 9.29 6.21 8.59
CA TYR A 721 9.75 4.92 8.14
C TYR A 721 9.75 3.89 9.26
N LEU A 722 9.22 2.70 8.96
CA LEU A 722 9.35 1.51 9.80
C LEU A 722 10.19 0.47 9.07
N THR A 723 11.25 -0.03 9.69
CA THR A 723 12.16 -0.99 9.07
C THR A 723 12.18 -2.30 9.84
N LEU A 724 11.96 -3.41 9.14
CA LEU A 724 12.15 -4.76 9.67
C LEU A 724 13.51 -5.29 9.20
N VAL A 725 14.29 -5.86 10.11
CA VAL A 725 15.61 -6.41 9.80
C VAL A 725 15.79 -7.77 10.47
N VAL A 726 16.39 -8.71 9.73
CA VAL A 726 16.82 -10.01 10.24
C VAL A 726 18.29 -10.20 9.89
N THR A 727 19.12 -10.61 10.85
CA THR A 727 20.52 -10.99 10.63
C THR A 727 20.75 -12.41 11.15
N SER A 728 21.84 -13.06 10.73
CA SER A 728 22.24 -14.32 11.38
C SER A 728 22.60 -14.08 12.86
N ALA A 729 22.34 -15.07 13.71
CA ALA A 729 22.69 -15.03 15.14
C ALA A 729 24.04 -15.64 15.47
N THR A 730 24.69 -16.34 14.53
CA THR A 730 25.92 -17.07 14.79
C THR A 730 26.97 -16.86 13.72
N GLU A 731 28.24 -17.01 14.11
CA GLU A 731 29.36 -17.03 13.17
C GLU A 731 29.28 -18.21 12.21
N GLN A 732 28.57 -19.26 12.59
CA GLN A 732 28.39 -20.49 11.83
C GLN A 732 27.42 -20.34 10.67
N LYS A 733 27.75 -20.99 9.53
CA LYS A 733 26.86 -21.04 8.37
C LYS A 733 25.58 -21.69 8.86
N THR A 734 24.53 -20.89 8.93
CA THR A 734 23.26 -21.25 9.53
C THR A 734 22.30 -21.58 8.39
N PRO A 735 22.25 -22.81 7.83
CA PRO A 735 21.17 -23.13 6.92
C PRO A 735 19.83 -23.02 7.66
N PHE A 736 18.75 -22.75 6.92
CA PHE A 736 17.38 -22.69 7.47
C PHE A 736 17.12 -21.49 8.39
N ASP A 737 17.83 -20.38 8.15
CA ASP A 737 17.80 -19.10 8.87
C ASP A 737 16.64 -18.18 8.45
N TRP A 738 15.42 -18.72 8.44
CA TRP A 738 14.20 -17.95 8.15
C TRP A 738 13.57 -17.38 9.41
N CYS A 739 13.15 -16.13 9.34
CA CYS A 739 12.31 -15.49 10.35
C CYS A 739 10.94 -15.14 9.75
N LEU A 740 9.90 -15.27 10.56
CA LEU A 740 8.55 -14.83 10.26
C LEU A 740 8.21 -13.61 11.10
N PHE A 741 7.50 -12.65 10.52
CA PHE A 741 6.74 -11.63 11.23
C PHE A 741 5.26 -11.85 10.95
N VAL A 742 4.55 -12.41 11.91
CA VAL A 742 3.14 -12.78 11.81
C VAL A 742 2.27 -11.62 12.29
N ARG A 743 1.23 -11.30 11.50
CA ARG A 743 0.33 -10.15 11.67
C ARG A 743 1.09 -8.83 11.92
N PRO A 744 2.06 -8.45 11.06
CA PRO A 744 2.81 -7.21 11.20
C PRO A 744 1.91 -6.02 10.85
N ARG A 745 1.30 -5.43 11.86
CA ARG A 745 0.21 -4.46 11.72
C ARG A 745 0.59 -3.09 12.20
N ILE A 746 0.20 -2.08 11.45
CA ILE A 746 0.28 -0.67 11.83
C ILE A 746 -1.14 -0.17 12.07
N LEU A 747 -1.38 0.39 13.24
CA LEU A 747 -2.59 1.11 13.59
C LEU A 747 -2.41 2.60 13.28
N PHE A 748 -3.39 3.18 12.61
CA PHE A 748 -3.52 4.60 12.30
C PHE A 748 -4.76 5.15 13.01
N GLU A 749 -4.59 6.14 13.89
CA GLU A 749 -5.65 6.67 14.75
C GLU A 749 -5.61 8.18 14.92
#